data_AF-A0A662WUB7-F1
#
_entry.id   AF-A0A662WUB7-F1
#
_cell.length_a   1.000
_cell.length_b   1.000
_cell.length_c   1.000
_cell.angle_alpha   90.00
_cell.angle_beta   90.00
_cell.angle_gamma   90.00
#
_symmetry.space_group_name_H-M   'P 1'
#
loop_
_entity.id
_entity.type
_entity.pdbx_description
1 polymer ?
#
loop_
_entity_poly.entity_id
_entity_poly.type
_entity_poly.pdbx_seq_one_letter_code
_entity_poly.pdbx_strand_id
1 'polypeptide(L)'
;MRRRLKCFRSLWGTPGTSQLPVDGGSRGTPGSSCYAARLIAHIGRQGYDGIEASLGDLEALGGARVVQSLLATHELELIVGVYSGWVDYEPQHLHQQFEGVNSHVARFRQQLETVCDLVDRPVRINAHSGSDHWLPIEQREFLAQALEIEKQLGCDDILAHETHRGRVFYSPWPTLALLEEFPSLKLTLDFSHWCVVSERLLDTPQEEEWLLKRIVPHVRHVHGRVGTVQAAQLPYPLDAELSRDEMARFQRLWDAIWRRQLAEADEISDGFSTFTPEYGPIPYAPRDPKDRQREAYDVDELCAQQAAGQRKIFERLVLTAPASCPKLTQTRQEALLQSTAMGGAVSIGKAHGGPAADRLTATSVVPGGGDASDKKNQPLPYGGMSKRKLTMRHTIRLDTVAAQTLQAMVLDMARTGHVELTSTAERDSSGAPTGTLSQRGLTSLWRVPEVVLSMPHLTELNLRCNEISSLPKEIAALAALQVLIVSKNKLAVLPEELTHLTKLRVLEVADNQLTALPEQLGDLTALEELRANRNRLTRLPGSLGGCRGLRVLHVFINALTELADAVSSLSELEELNASNNQLRSLPTEVPLWKNLRRLLLQVNQLRTLPALDALSNLEVLHLQQNQLQALPSMTSLVHLVKLDANTNCLTELPVESVAHMTALAYLNLRHNQLTEIPAVLARCQMLEILDLGDNPIVSPVAVALSELSKLRTLLLDGCKLTVLPIDLIGLSRVSRVHLGARLYMDDPETCEVVLGLRGNCARNDGWLKTGDWADRRTDSMPSDFWECYSTLDRELPDEPKCRTPDQVEAEQSHTAIS
;
A
#
# COMPACT_ATOMS: atom_id res chain seq x y z
N MET A 1 -32.72 6.78 -30.60
CA MET A 1 -33.03 6.35 -29.21
C MET A 1 -32.13 5.19 -28.77
N ARG A 2 -32.41 3.89 -29.01
CA ARG A 2 -31.60 2.73 -28.52
C ARG A 2 -30.09 2.65 -28.87
N ARG A 3 -29.44 3.68 -29.45
CA ARG A 3 -28.00 3.73 -29.74
C ARG A 3 -27.44 5.15 -29.53
N ARG A 4 -27.42 5.57 -28.27
CA ARG A 4 -26.72 6.76 -27.76
C ARG A 4 -26.03 6.31 -26.46
N LEU A 5 -24.78 6.69 -26.22
CA LEU A 5 -24.17 6.55 -24.91
C LEU A 5 -25.04 7.31 -23.90
N LYS A 6 -25.56 6.62 -22.88
CA LYS A 6 -26.30 7.26 -21.79
C LYS A 6 -25.31 7.79 -20.76
N CYS A 7 -25.35 9.10 -20.51
CA CYS A 7 -24.50 9.77 -19.53
C CYS A 7 -25.35 10.20 -18.34
N PHE A 8 -24.98 9.73 -17.15
CA PHE A 8 -25.65 10.03 -15.88
C PHE A 8 -24.85 11.10 -15.13
N ARG A 9 -25.49 11.83 -14.22
CA ARG A 9 -24.79 12.74 -13.31
C ARG A 9 -24.69 12.12 -11.92
N SER A 10 -23.47 11.89 -11.44
CA SER A 10 -23.22 11.57 -10.03
C SER A 10 -23.69 12.73 -9.14
N LEU A 11 -24.46 12.44 -8.10
CA LEU A 11 -24.86 13.43 -7.10
C LEU A 11 -23.77 13.74 -6.07
N TRP A 12 -22.66 12.99 -6.07
CA TRP A 12 -21.55 13.20 -5.14
C TRP A 12 -20.97 14.62 -5.27
N GLY A 13 -20.91 15.34 -4.14
CA GLY A 13 -20.35 16.69 -4.10
C GLY A 13 -21.17 17.75 -4.87
N THR A 14 -22.48 17.53 -5.05
CA THR A 14 -23.40 18.44 -5.74
C THR A 14 -23.41 19.87 -5.15
N PRO A 15 -23.73 20.89 -5.97
CA PRO A 15 -23.77 22.28 -5.51
C PRO A 15 -24.85 22.50 -4.46
N GLY A 16 -24.57 23.33 -3.46
CA GLY A 16 -25.55 23.71 -2.46
C GLY A 16 -26.74 24.46 -3.08
N THR A 17 -27.89 24.46 -2.39
CA THR A 17 -29.14 25.15 -2.82
C THR A 17 -28.96 26.61 -3.25
N SER A 18 -27.90 27.28 -2.79
CA SER A 18 -27.52 28.66 -3.09
C SER A 18 -26.79 28.86 -4.43
N GLN A 19 -26.18 27.81 -4.99
CA GLN A 19 -25.32 27.83 -6.18
C GLN A 19 -26.07 27.48 -7.48
N LEU A 20 -27.07 26.58 -7.41
CA LEU A 20 -27.83 26.15 -8.59
C LEU A 20 -28.48 27.34 -9.34
N PRO A 21 -28.35 27.44 -10.67
CA PRO A 21 -28.99 28.48 -11.47
C PRO A 21 -30.51 28.35 -11.38
N VAL A 22 -31.16 29.50 -11.24
CA VAL A 22 -31.92 29.63 -10.00
C VAL A 22 -33.46 29.54 -10.19
N ASP A 23 -33.94 29.66 -11.45
CA ASP A 23 -35.29 29.62 -12.06
C ASP A 23 -36.53 30.48 -11.63
N GLY A 24 -37.24 30.97 -12.66
CA GLY A 24 -37.85 32.30 -12.89
C GLY A 24 -38.65 33.07 -11.84
N GLY A 25 -38.94 32.50 -10.67
CA GLY A 25 -39.58 33.25 -9.61
C GLY A 25 -40.41 32.44 -8.63
N SER A 26 -39.82 32.15 -7.47
CA SER A 26 -40.54 32.33 -6.21
C SER A 26 -39.56 32.57 -5.05
N ARG A 27 -39.74 33.64 -4.27
CA ARG A 27 -38.99 33.81 -3.01
C ARG A 27 -39.59 32.93 -1.90
N GLY A 28 -39.53 31.62 -2.10
CA GLY A 28 -40.07 30.59 -1.21
C GLY A 28 -39.00 29.79 -0.45
N THR A 29 -39.41 28.68 0.16
CA THR A 29 -38.59 27.84 1.05
C THR A 29 -38.58 26.36 0.61
N PRO A 30 -37.41 25.74 0.36
CA PRO A 30 -37.26 24.32 0.15
C PRO A 30 -37.05 23.57 1.47
N GLY A 31 -38.02 22.72 1.80
CA GLY A 31 -37.64 21.35 2.14
C GLY A 31 -36.90 20.69 0.97
N SER A 32 -36.22 19.57 1.23
CA SER A 32 -35.41 18.80 0.27
C SER A 32 -36.04 18.68 -1.13
N SER A 33 -37.35 18.43 -1.22
CA SER A 33 -38.12 18.37 -2.48
C SER A 33 -37.90 19.56 -3.44
N CYS A 34 -37.79 20.79 -2.96
CA CYS A 34 -37.55 21.97 -3.83
C CYS A 34 -36.06 22.20 -4.14
N TYR A 35 -35.14 21.58 -3.39
CA TYR A 35 -33.76 21.40 -3.85
C TYR A 35 -33.70 20.36 -4.98
N ALA A 36 -34.26 19.17 -4.75
CA ALA A 36 -34.32 18.08 -5.71
C ALA A 36 -34.93 18.50 -7.05
N ALA A 37 -36.06 19.23 -7.02
CA ALA A 37 -36.69 19.73 -8.23
C ALA A 37 -35.77 20.66 -9.06
N ARG A 38 -35.06 21.59 -8.41
CA ARG A 38 -34.10 22.48 -9.10
C ARG A 38 -32.86 21.73 -9.59
N LEU A 39 -32.36 20.77 -8.81
CA LEU A 39 -31.19 19.96 -9.17
C LEU A 39 -31.47 19.08 -10.39
N ILE A 40 -32.58 18.35 -10.38
CA ILE A 40 -33.00 17.46 -11.48
C ILE A 40 -33.31 18.28 -12.75
N ALA A 41 -34.00 19.42 -12.62
CA ALA A 41 -34.23 20.34 -13.75
C ALA A 41 -32.92 20.92 -14.33
N HIS A 42 -31.92 21.21 -13.48
CA HIS A 42 -30.60 21.66 -13.92
C HIS A 42 -29.82 20.58 -14.68
N ILE A 43 -29.81 19.34 -14.15
CA ILE A 43 -29.16 18.17 -14.76
C ILE A 43 -29.80 17.86 -16.13
N GLY A 44 -31.13 17.89 -16.24
CA GLY A 44 -31.82 17.72 -17.53
C GLY A 44 -31.42 18.79 -18.55
N ARG A 45 -31.28 20.06 -18.13
CA ARG A 45 -30.80 21.14 -19.02
C ARG A 45 -29.34 21.02 -19.45
N GLN A 46 -28.50 20.34 -18.69
CA GLN A 46 -27.13 19.99 -19.09
C GLN A 46 -27.08 18.82 -20.09
N GLY A 47 -28.21 18.15 -20.33
CA GLY A 47 -28.32 17.10 -21.34
C GLY A 47 -27.73 15.76 -20.90
N TYR A 48 -27.75 15.46 -19.60
CA TYR A 48 -27.63 14.08 -19.09
C TYR A 48 -28.91 13.29 -19.39
N ASP A 49 -28.84 11.95 -19.39
CA ASP A 49 -30.02 11.08 -19.54
C ASP A 49 -30.53 10.54 -18.18
N GLY A 50 -29.85 10.85 -17.07
CA GLY A 50 -30.25 10.44 -15.72
C GLY A 50 -29.31 10.90 -14.61
N ILE A 51 -29.56 10.41 -13.39
CA ILE A 51 -28.69 10.60 -12.21
C ILE A 51 -28.17 9.26 -11.67
N GLU A 52 -27.03 9.33 -10.97
CA GLU A 52 -26.56 8.27 -10.10
C GLU A 52 -26.49 8.78 -8.65
N ALA A 53 -27.12 8.03 -7.75
CA ALA A 53 -27.40 8.44 -6.37
C ALA A 53 -27.32 7.24 -5.42
N SER A 54 -26.79 7.42 -4.21
CA SER A 54 -26.93 6.41 -3.15
C SER A 54 -28.35 6.38 -2.58
N LEU A 55 -28.68 5.35 -1.79
CA LEU A 55 -29.91 5.37 -0.98
C LEU A 55 -29.96 6.59 -0.05
N GLY A 56 -28.82 7.02 0.50
CA GLY A 56 -28.69 8.24 1.31
C GLY A 56 -28.95 9.52 0.52
N ASP A 57 -28.44 9.64 -0.72
CA ASP A 57 -28.78 10.75 -1.63
C ASP A 57 -30.29 10.80 -1.91
N LEU A 58 -30.93 9.65 -2.16
CA LEU A 58 -32.36 9.57 -2.41
C LEU A 58 -33.18 10.04 -1.20
N GLU A 59 -32.79 9.68 0.03
CA GLU A 59 -33.39 10.20 1.26
C GLU A 59 -33.15 11.71 1.43
N ALA A 60 -31.92 12.19 1.21
CA ALA A 60 -31.55 13.60 1.31
C ALA A 60 -32.33 14.50 0.33
N LEU A 61 -32.69 13.97 -0.85
CA LEU A 61 -33.55 14.64 -1.83
C LEU A 61 -35.06 14.59 -1.50
N GLY A 62 -35.47 13.90 -0.43
CA GLY A 62 -36.87 13.80 0.01
C GLY A 62 -37.50 12.41 -0.12
N GLY A 63 -36.68 11.37 -0.29
CA GLY A 63 -37.10 9.97 -0.44
C GLY A 63 -37.28 9.56 -1.90
N ALA A 64 -36.97 8.29 -2.20
CA ALA A 64 -36.91 7.77 -3.57
C ALA A 64 -38.18 8.06 -4.41
N ARG A 65 -39.38 7.94 -3.83
CA ARG A 65 -40.65 8.24 -4.52
C ARG A 65 -40.77 9.70 -4.99
N VAL A 66 -40.18 10.65 -4.27
CA VAL A 66 -40.14 12.07 -4.68
C VAL A 66 -39.14 12.24 -5.83
N VAL A 67 -37.98 11.61 -5.73
CA VAL A 67 -36.94 11.63 -6.78
C VAL A 67 -37.44 10.99 -8.08
N GLN A 68 -38.02 9.79 -8.03
CA GLN A 68 -38.59 9.09 -9.19
C GLN A 68 -39.65 9.93 -9.91
N SER A 69 -40.57 10.55 -9.18
CA SER A 69 -41.58 11.46 -9.73
C SER A 69 -40.95 12.68 -10.44
N LEU A 70 -39.90 13.27 -9.85
CA LEU A 70 -39.17 14.39 -10.45
C LEU A 70 -38.33 13.98 -11.67
N LEU A 71 -37.73 12.79 -11.65
CA LEU A 71 -36.98 12.24 -12.79
C LEU A 71 -37.91 11.94 -13.98
N ALA A 72 -39.04 11.28 -13.73
CA ALA A 72 -40.06 11.01 -14.74
C ALA A 72 -40.62 12.31 -15.36
N THR A 73 -40.76 13.38 -14.56
CA THR A 73 -41.17 14.71 -15.05
C THR A 73 -40.18 15.35 -16.03
N HIS A 74 -38.92 14.90 -16.05
CA HIS A 74 -37.85 15.43 -16.90
C HIS A 74 -37.31 14.40 -17.92
N GLU A 75 -37.98 13.26 -18.10
CA GLU A 75 -37.53 12.13 -18.94
C GLU A 75 -36.14 11.57 -18.55
N LEU A 76 -35.78 11.66 -17.27
CA LEU A 76 -34.50 11.21 -16.71
C LEU A 76 -34.60 9.83 -16.05
N GLU A 77 -33.50 9.07 -16.10
CA GLU A 77 -33.38 7.74 -15.50
C GLU A 77 -32.56 7.74 -14.18
N LEU A 78 -32.58 6.61 -13.46
CA LEU A 78 -31.89 6.43 -12.17
C LEU A 78 -30.95 5.23 -12.18
N ILE A 79 -29.70 5.44 -11.76
CA ILE A 79 -28.77 4.41 -11.27
C ILE A 79 -28.68 4.54 -9.74
N VAL A 80 -28.74 3.41 -9.02
CA VAL A 80 -28.61 3.42 -7.55
C VAL A 80 -27.29 2.83 -7.10
N GLY A 81 -26.54 3.57 -6.29
CA GLY A 81 -25.35 3.10 -5.60
C GLY A 81 -25.73 2.32 -4.33
N VAL A 82 -25.21 1.09 -4.19
CA VAL A 82 -25.33 0.25 -2.98
C VAL A 82 -23.96 -0.09 -2.42
N TYR A 83 -23.86 -0.17 -1.09
CA TYR A 83 -22.60 -0.13 -0.36
C TYR A 83 -22.50 -1.21 0.71
N SER A 84 -21.66 -2.21 0.46
CA SER A 84 -21.42 -3.34 1.37
C SER A 84 -20.71 -2.94 2.69
N GLY A 85 -19.86 -1.91 2.68
CA GLY A 85 -19.09 -1.47 3.86
C GLY A 85 -18.68 0.01 3.91
N TRP A 86 -19.13 0.83 2.95
CA TRP A 86 -18.82 2.26 2.85
C TRP A 86 -20.14 3.05 2.83
N VAL A 87 -20.74 3.35 3.98
CA VAL A 87 -22.00 4.12 4.04
C VAL A 87 -21.74 5.59 3.73
N ASP A 88 -21.82 5.91 2.44
CA ASP A 88 -21.49 7.19 1.82
C ASP A 88 -20.05 7.69 2.13
N TYR A 89 -19.71 8.88 1.63
CA TYR A 89 -18.40 9.51 1.86
C TYR A 89 -18.31 10.28 3.21
N GLU A 90 -19.19 9.98 4.15
CA GLU A 90 -19.16 10.56 5.49
C GLU A 90 -18.11 9.84 6.38
N PRO A 91 -17.14 10.56 6.97
CA PRO A 91 -16.07 9.95 7.79
C PRO A 91 -16.57 9.38 9.13
N GLN A 92 -17.89 9.38 9.39
CA GLN A 92 -18.52 8.94 10.63
C GLN A 92 -18.57 7.41 10.76
N HIS A 93 -18.61 6.68 9.63
CA HIS A 93 -18.83 5.23 9.59
C HIS A 93 -17.58 4.38 9.28
N LEU A 94 -16.38 4.94 9.49
CA LEU A 94 -15.08 4.27 9.29
C LEU A 94 -14.92 2.91 10.00
N HIS A 95 -15.72 2.62 11.04
CA HIS A 95 -15.74 1.31 11.70
C HIS A 95 -16.27 0.18 10.80
N GLN A 96 -17.16 0.50 9.86
CA GLN A 96 -17.85 -0.49 9.01
C GLN A 96 -16.93 -1.09 7.92
N GLN A 97 -15.75 -0.50 7.72
CA GLN A 97 -14.70 -1.02 6.82
C GLN A 97 -13.84 -2.13 7.45
N PHE A 98 -13.97 -2.34 8.76
CA PHE A 98 -13.25 -3.36 9.54
C PHE A 98 -14.17 -4.47 10.05
N GLU A 99 -15.39 -4.55 9.52
CA GLU A 99 -16.30 -5.64 9.78
C GLU A 99 -15.94 -6.88 8.96
N GLY A 100 -16.31 -8.05 9.46
CA GLY A 100 -16.13 -9.31 8.73
C GLY A 100 -17.13 -9.44 7.57
N VAL A 101 -16.81 -10.33 6.62
CA VAL A 101 -17.60 -10.62 5.42
C VAL A 101 -19.10 -10.71 5.69
N ASN A 102 -19.51 -11.47 6.72
CA ASN A 102 -20.93 -11.68 7.06
C ASN A 102 -21.72 -10.38 7.34
N SER A 103 -21.10 -9.36 7.95
CA SER A 103 -21.77 -8.07 8.18
C SER A 103 -21.95 -7.29 6.88
N HIS A 104 -20.95 -7.35 5.98
CA HIS A 104 -21.03 -6.74 4.66
C HIS A 104 -22.09 -7.43 3.79
N VAL A 105 -22.17 -8.77 3.83
CA VAL A 105 -23.19 -9.56 3.13
C VAL A 105 -24.59 -9.21 3.62
N ALA A 106 -24.79 -9.07 4.94
CA ALA A 106 -26.06 -8.64 5.52
C ALA A 106 -26.45 -7.21 5.10
N ARG A 107 -25.50 -6.25 5.17
CA ARG A 107 -25.72 -4.86 4.72
C ARG A 107 -26.04 -4.78 3.22
N PHE A 108 -25.32 -5.55 2.40
CA PHE A 108 -25.53 -5.63 0.95
C PHE A 108 -26.93 -6.16 0.61
N ARG A 109 -27.35 -7.26 1.25
CA ARG A 109 -28.71 -7.80 1.12
C ARG A 109 -29.78 -6.76 1.46
N GLN A 110 -29.67 -6.12 2.63
CA GLN A 110 -30.65 -5.12 3.09
C GLN A 110 -30.80 -3.95 2.10
N GLN A 111 -29.69 -3.48 1.52
CA GLN A 111 -29.74 -2.41 0.51
C GLN A 111 -30.32 -2.89 -0.82
N LEU A 112 -30.01 -4.10 -1.28
CA LEU A 112 -30.62 -4.65 -2.49
C LEU A 112 -32.12 -4.90 -2.34
N GLU A 113 -32.57 -5.40 -1.19
CA GLU A 113 -33.99 -5.52 -0.85
C GLU A 113 -34.67 -4.13 -0.95
N THR A 114 -34.07 -3.10 -0.35
CA THR A 114 -34.54 -1.70 -0.42
C THR A 114 -34.58 -1.15 -1.85
N VAL A 115 -33.63 -1.54 -2.72
CA VAL A 115 -33.58 -1.11 -4.13
C VAL A 115 -34.58 -1.87 -5.01
N CYS A 116 -34.88 -3.13 -4.70
CA CYS A 116 -35.87 -3.94 -5.41
C CYS A 116 -37.31 -3.53 -5.05
N ASP A 117 -37.55 -3.03 -3.84
CA ASP A 117 -38.84 -2.47 -3.38
C ASP A 117 -39.16 -1.07 -3.95
N LEU A 118 -38.28 -0.49 -4.78
CA LEU A 118 -38.50 0.82 -5.41
C LEU A 118 -39.62 0.76 -6.47
N VAL A 119 -40.48 1.80 -6.49
CA VAL A 119 -41.67 1.88 -7.36
C VAL A 119 -41.32 1.75 -8.84
N ASP A 120 -40.29 2.47 -9.29
CA ASP A 120 -39.69 2.33 -10.61
C ASP A 120 -38.29 1.70 -10.47
N ARG A 121 -38.10 0.52 -11.07
CA ARG A 121 -36.83 -0.23 -11.05
C ARG A 121 -35.70 0.60 -11.71
N PRO A 122 -34.52 0.77 -11.07
CA PRO A 122 -33.43 1.53 -11.65
C PRO A 122 -32.82 0.81 -12.88
N VAL A 123 -32.14 1.58 -13.74
CA VAL A 123 -31.59 1.04 -15.01
C VAL A 123 -30.24 0.33 -14.84
N ARG A 124 -29.54 0.63 -13.74
CA ARG A 124 -28.39 -0.12 -13.21
C ARG A 124 -28.41 -0.04 -11.69
N ILE A 125 -27.79 -1.04 -11.04
CA ILE A 125 -27.36 -0.94 -9.64
C ILE A 125 -25.83 -0.95 -9.66
N ASN A 126 -25.20 0.05 -9.05
CA ASN A 126 -23.75 0.12 -8.91
C ASN A 126 -23.35 -0.34 -7.51
N ALA A 127 -22.61 -1.45 -7.42
CA ALA A 127 -22.35 -2.15 -6.17
C ALA A 127 -20.92 -1.95 -5.68
N HIS A 128 -20.76 -1.13 -4.64
CA HIS A 128 -19.52 -0.93 -3.92
C HIS A 128 -19.25 -2.13 -2.98
N SER A 129 -18.68 -3.18 -3.57
CA SER A 129 -18.64 -4.54 -3.07
C SER A 129 -17.26 -4.95 -2.55
N GLY A 130 -16.94 -4.62 -1.31
CA GLY A 130 -15.69 -5.02 -0.66
C GLY A 130 -15.25 -4.13 0.49
N SER A 131 -14.08 -4.44 1.04
CA SER A 131 -13.29 -3.54 1.87
C SER A 131 -11.85 -3.47 1.39
N ASP A 132 -11.29 -2.27 1.36
CA ASP A 132 -9.91 -1.97 0.93
C ASP A 132 -8.85 -2.60 1.88
N HIS A 133 -9.32 -3.14 3.01
CA HIS A 133 -8.57 -3.84 4.06
C HIS A 133 -8.64 -5.37 3.97
N TRP A 134 -9.59 -5.93 3.21
CA TRP A 134 -9.79 -7.38 3.12
C TRP A 134 -8.65 -8.09 2.38
N LEU A 135 -8.36 -9.31 2.80
CA LEU A 135 -7.54 -10.26 2.09
C LEU A 135 -8.26 -10.80 0.84
N PRO A 136 -7.54 -11.28 -0.19
CA PRO A 136 -8.16 -11.84 -1.39
C PRO A 136 -9.05 -13.08 -1.18
N ILE A 137 -9.08 -13.67 0.02
CA ILE A 137 -10.00 -14.75 0.39
C ILE A 137 -11.34 -14.21 0.91
N GLU A 138 -11.33 -13.15 1.72
CA GLU A 138 -12.54 -12.51 2.26
C GLU A 138 -13.36 -11.86 1.14
N GLN A 139 -12.69 -11.26 0.14
CA GLN A 139 -13.36 -10.73 -1.06
C GLN A 139 -14.07 -11.81 -1.89
N ARG A 140 -13.50 -13.02 -1.98
CA ARG A 140 -14.15 -14.18 -2.66
C ARG A 140 -15.35 -14.68 -1.87
N GLU A 141 -15.20 -14.82 -0.55
CA GLU A 141 -16.27 -15.23 0.35
C GLU A 141 -17.47 -14.26 0.30
N PHE A 142 -17.20 -12.96 0.17
CA PHE A 142 -18.24 -11.96 -0.09
C PHE A 142 -18.90 -12.16 -1.46
N LEU A 143 -18.12 -12.23 -2.55
CA LEU A 143 -18.66 -12.31 -3.92
C LEU A 143 -19.48 -13.58 -4.16
N ALA A 144 -19.06 -14.72 -3.61
CA ALA A 144 -19.81 -15.97 -3.65
C ALA A 144 -21.21 -15.85 -3.01
N GLN A 145 -21.34 -15.06 -1.93
CA GLN A 145 -22.61 -14.80 -1.27
C GLN A 145 -23.41 -13.68 -1.95
N ALA A 146 -22.75 -12.65 -2.47
CA ALA A 146 -23.35 -11.53 -3.18
C ALA A 146 -24.08 -11.99 -4.46
N LEU A 147 -23.40 -12.77 -5.31
CA LEU A 147 -23.97 -13.28 -6.57
C LEU A 147 -25.20 -14.17 -6.36
N GLU A 148 -25.26 -14.90 -5.24
CA GLU A 148 -26.45 -15.69 -4.86
C GLU A 148 -27.58 -14.79 -4.33
N ILE A 149 -27.27 -13.69 -3.60
CA ILE A 149 -28.27 -12.68 -3.20
C ILE A 149 -28.86 -11.96 -4.42
N GLU A 150 -28.00 -11.54 -5.36
CA GLU A 150 -28.41 -10.86 -6.60
C GLU A 150 -29.43 -11.68 -7.39
N LYS A 151 -29.21 -12.99 -7.44
CA LYS A 151 -30.07 -13.97 -8.11
C LYS A 151 -31.33 -14.31 -7.31
N GLN A 152 -31.26 -14.32 -5.98
CA GLN A 152 -32.43 -14.48 -5.10
C GLN A 152 -33.39 -13.29 -5.19
N LEU A 153 -32.86 -12.07 -5.36
CA LEU A 153 -33.63 -10.83 -5.49
C LEU A 153 -33.99 -10.48 -6.95
N GLY A 154 -33.42 -11.20 -7.92
CA GLY A 154 -33.69 -10.97 -9.35
C GLY A 154 -33.19 -9.60 -9.83
N CYS A 155 -31.97 -9.22 -9.45
CA CYS A 155 -31.30 -8.00 -9.89
C CYS A 155 -29.94 -8.26 -10.58
N ASP A 156 -29.59 -9.52 -10.82
CA ASP A 156 -28.36 -9.97 -11.48
C ASP A 156 -28.27 -9.55 -12.97
N ASP A 157 -29.38 -9.12 -13.59
CA ASP A 157 -29.43 -8.49 -14.92
C ASP A 157 -28.89 -7.04 -14.90
N ILE A 158 -29.31 -6.22 -13.92
CA ILE A 158 -29.01 -4.78 -13.85
C ILE A 158 -27.84 -4.40 -12.94
N LEU A 159 -27.39 -5.28 -12.04
CA LEU A 159 -26.30 -4.98 -11.11
C LEU A 159 -24.91 -5.13 -11.74
N ALA A 160 -23.97 -4.29 -11.31
CA ALA A 160 -22.55 -4.39 -11.62
C ALA A 160 -21.69 -3.96 -10.41
N HIS A 161 -20.57 -4.63 -10.18
CA HIS A 161 -19.68 -4.43 -9.03
C HIS A 161 -18.57 -3.41 -9.36
N GLU A 162 -18.41 -2.40 -8.50
CA GLU A 162 -17.52 -1.27 -8.68
C GLU A 162 -16.04 -1.63 -8.42
N THR A 163 -15.18 -1.43 -9.43
CA THR A 163 -13.74 -1.73 -9.28
C THR A 163 -12.98 -0.77 -8.35
N HIS A 164 -13.58 0.36 -7.98
CA HIS A 164 -13.08 1.33 -7.00
C HIS A 164 -13.10 0.82 -5.54
N ARG A 165 -13.67 -0.36 -5.22
CA ARG A 165 -13.78 -0.86 -3.83
C ARG A 165 -13.37 -2.32 -3.68
N GLY A 166 -12.65 -2.63 -2.60
CA GLY A 166 -12.06 -3.94 -2.39
C GLY A 166 -10.75 -4.09 -3.19
N ARG A 167 -9.63 -4.27 -2.49
CA ARG A 167 -8.27 -4.15 -3.07
C ARG A 167 -8.01 -5.07 -4.26
N VAL A 168 -8.67 -6.23 -4.31
CA VAL A 168 -8.52 -7.21 -5.39
C VAL A 168 -8.96 -6.62 -6.74
N PHE A 169 -9.96 -5.73 -6.74
CA PHE A 169 -10.44 -5.08 -7.95
C PHE A 169 -9.56 -3.93 -8.45
N TYR A 170 -8.55 -3.49 -7.69
CA TYR A 170 -7.77 -2.29 -8.05
C TYR A 170 -6.81 -2.52 -9.23
N SER A 171 -6.56 -3.79 -9.59
CA SER A 171 -5.73 -4.15 -10.74
C SER A 171 -6.48 -5.14 -11.65
N PRO A 172 -6.31 -5.04 -12.97
CA PRO A 172 -6.78 -6.03 -13.94
C PRO A 172 -6.36 -7.48 -13.65
N TRP A 173 -5.15 -7.76 -13.14
CA TRP A 173 -4.71 -9.16 -12.96
C TRP A 173 -5.51 -9.90 -11.88
N PRO A 174 -5.65 -9.39 -10.63
CA PRO A 174 -6.47 -10.07 -9.63
C PRO A 174 -7.97 -9.92 -9.92
N THR A 175 -8.38 -8.90 -10.69
CA THR A 175 -9.75 -8.83 -11.24
C THR A 175 -10.03 -9.99 -12.19
N LEU A 176 -9.11 -10.37 -13.09
CA LEU A 176 -9.36 -11.56 -13.92
C LEU A 176 -9.43 -12.82 -13.05
N ALA A 177 -8.57 -12.97 -12.04
CA ALA A 177 -8.65 -14.14 -11.15
C ALA A 177 -10.03 -14.27 -10.48
N LEU A 178 -10.72 -13.15 -10.20
CA LEU A 178 -12.13 -13.16 -9.78
C LEU A 178 -13.11 -13.47 -10.91
N LEU A 179 -12.90 -12.98 -12.14
CA LEU A 179 -13.77 -13.30 -13.30
C LEU A 179 -13.63 -14.76 -13.79
N GLU A 180 -12.47 -15.39 -13.62
CA GLU A 180 -12.27 -16.82 -13.91
C GLU A 180 -12.93 -17.72 -12.86
N GLU A 181 -12.98 -17.27 -11.60
CA GLU A 181 -13.67 -17.93 -10.48
C GLU A 181 -15.18 -17.67 -10.49
N PHE A 182 -15.60 -16.48 -10.93
CA PHE A 182 -16.99 -16.03 -11.01
C PHE A 182 -17.36 -15.49 -12.41
N PRO A 183 -17.55 -16.33 -13.44
CA PRO A 183 -17.79 -15.88 -14.82
C PRO A 183 -19.11 -15.11 -15.05
N SER A 184 -20.03 -15.11 -14.09
CA SER A 184 -21.25 -14.29 -14.12
C SER A 184 -21.05 -12.86 -13.59
N LEU A 185 -19.91 -12.57 -12.97
CA LEU A 185 -19.62 -11.28 -12.34
C LEU A 185 -19.63 -10.16 -13.39
N LYS A 186 -20.39 -9.11 -13.11
CA LYS A 186 -20.54 -7.88 -13.90
C LYS A 186 -19.78 -6.75 -13.22
N LEU A 187 -19.13 -5.88 -13.99
CA LEU A 187 -18.27 -4.82 -13.47
C LEU A 187 -18.79 -3.41 -13.82
N THR A 188 -18.82 -2.52 -12.84
CA THR A 188 -18.69 -1.08 -13.07
C THR A 188 -17.19 -0.79 -13.10
N LEU A 189 -16.70 -0.30 -14.24
CA LEU A 189 -15.28 -0.04 -14.43
C LEU A 189 -14.97 1.42 -14.05
N ASP A 190 -14.41 1.63 -12.87
CA ASP A 190 -13.79 2.90 -12.53
C ASP A 190 -12.38 3.01 -13.11
N PHE A 191 -12.26 3.79 -14.19
CA PHE A 191 -10.98 4.18 -14.75
C PHE A 191 -10.10 4.95 -13.77
N SER A 192 -10.67 5.55 -12.72
CA SER A 192 -9.97 6.43 -11.80
C SER A 192 -9.05 5.70 -10.81
N HIS A 193 -9.46 4.55 -10.29
CA HIS A 193 -8.53 3.67 -9.58
C HIS A 193 -7.68 2.87 -10.56
N TRP A 194 -8.25 2.42 -11.69
CA TRP A 194 -7.52 1.56 -12.62
C TRP A 194 -6.31 2.23 -13.27
N CYS A 195 -6.42 3.44 -13.83
CA CYS A 195 -5.27 4.10 -14.47
C CYS A 195 -4.13 4.42 -13.48
N VAL A 196 -4.45 4.70 -12.21
CA VAL A 196 -3.45 5.08 -11.18
C VAL A 196 -2.77 3.85 -10.55
N VAL A 197 -3.47 2.73 -10.39
CA VAL A 197 -2.87 1.49 -9.86
C VAL A 197 -2.25 0.63 -10.97
N SER A 198 -2.66 0.85 -12.23
CA SER A 198 -2.23 0.07 -13.41
C SER A 198 -1.29 0.84 -14.34
N GLU A 199 -0.33 1.59 -13.78
CA GLU A 199 0.70 2.35 -14.53
C GLU A 199 1.58 1.50 -15.49
N ARG A 200 1.45 0.16 -15.47
CA ARG A 200 2.28 -0.81 -16.22
C ARG A 200 1.45 -1.98 -16.80
N LEU A 201 0.38 -1.67 -17.53
CA LEU A 201 -0.62 -2.67 -17.90
C LEU A 201 -1.18 -2.57 -19.31
N LEU A 202 -0.43 -1.91 -20.20
CA LEU A 202 -0.52 -2.05 -21.66
C LEU A 202 0.92 -2.01 -22.25
N ASP A 203 1.84 -2.69 -21.59
CA ASP A 203 3.28 -2.68 -21.90
C ASP A 203 3.57 -3.51 -23.17
N THR A 204 2.73 -4.52 -23.46
CA THR A 204 2.71 -5.23 -24.75
C THR A 204 1.33 -5.24 -25.42
N PRO A 205 1.24 -5.26 -26.76
CA PRO A 205 -0.01 -5.43 -27.50
C PRO A 205 -0.76 -6.74 -27.18
N GLN A 206 -0.04 -7.77 -26.71
CA GLN A 206 -0.61 -9.07 -26.35
C GLN A 206 -1.40 -9.00 -25.04
N GLU A 207 -0.90 -8.27 -24.05
CA GLU A 207 -1.61 -8.00 -22.79
C GLU A 207 -2.82 -7.10 -23.05
N GLU A 208 -2.67 -6.08 -23.92
CA GLU A 208 -3.79 -5.27 -24.41
C GLU A 208 -4.88 -6.15 -25.05
N GLU A 209 -4.54 -7.00 -26.03
CA GLU A 209 -5.51 -7.88 -26.67
C GLU A 209 -6.17 -8.87 -25.69
N TRP A 210 -5.44 -9.35 -24.69
CA TRP A 210 -5.94 -10.26 -23.65
C TRP A 210 -6.94 -9.57 -22.71
N LEU A 211 -6.60 -8.37 -22.20
CA LEU A 211 -7.48 -7.57 -21.33
C LEU A 211 -8.80 -7.24 -22.03
N LEU A 212 -8.70 -6.85 -23.32
CA LEU A 212 -9.86 -6.53 -24.16
C LEU A 212 -10.72 -7.76 -24.51
N LYS A 213 -10.15 -8.96 -24.53
CA LYS A 213 -10.89 -10.22 -24.71
C LYS A 213 -11.51 -10.76 -23.42
N ARG A 214 -10.90 -10.49 -22.26
CA ARG A 214 -11.22 -11.16 -20.99
C ARG A 214 -12.05 -10.32 -20.02
N ILE A 215 -11.76 -9.02 -19.88
CA ILE A 215 -12.40 -8.17 -18.87
C ILE A 215 -13.56 -7.36 -19.47
N VAL A 216 -13.35 -6.77 -20.65
CA VAL A 216 -14.36 -5.92 -21.32
C VAL A 216 -15.73 -6.59 -21.49
N PRO A 217 -15.87 -7.90 -21.81
CA PRO A 217 -17.17 -8.55 -21.89
C PRO A 217 -18.01 -8.53 -20.59
N HIS A 218 -17.40 -8.24 -19.43
CA HIS A 218 -18.06 -8.17 -18.13
C HIS A 218 -18.47 -6.74 -17.72
N VAL A 219 -17.97 -5.71 -18.42
CA VAL A 219 -18.26 -4.30 -18.10
C VAL A 219 -19.71 -3.94 -18.46
N ARG A 220 -20.47 -3.40 -17.52
CA ARG A 220 -21.91 -3.02 -17.67
C ARG A 220 -22.21 -1.57 -17.26
N HIS A 221 -21.28 -0.93 -16.55
CA HIS A 221 -21.27 0.50 -16.26
C HIS A 221 -19.80 0.98 -16.23
N VAL A 222 -19.58 2.29 -16.29
CA VAL A 222 -18.24 2.90 -16.42
C VAL A 222 -18.21 4.23 -15.68
N HIS A 223 -17.22 4.39 -14.80
CA HIS A 223 -16.91 5.64 -14.10
C HIS A 223 -15.59 6.22 -14.65
N GLY A 224 -15.46 7.55 -14.65
CA GLY A 224 -14.26 8.22 -15.14
C GLY A 224 -14.16 9.68 -14.73
N ARG A 225 -12.95 10.13 -14.34
CA ARG A 225 -12.73 11.46 -13.76
C ARG A 225 -12.74 12.61 -14.77
N VAL A 226 -12.94 13.81 -14.26
CA VAL A 226 -13.19 15.04 -15.01
C VAL A 226 -12.06 16.03 -14.75
N GLY A 227 -11.09 16.11 -15.68
CA GLY A 227 -9.91 16.97 -15.52
C GLY A 227 -9.20 17.31 -16.82
N THR A 228 -9.74 18.25 -17.58
CA THR A 228 -9.17 18.73 -18.86
C THR A 228 -8.90 17.59 -19.86
N VAL A 229 -7.87 17.69 -20.71
CA VAL A 229 -7.41 16.57 -21.57
C VAL A 229 -6.79 15.42 -20.77
N GLN A 230 -6.52 15.62 -19.47
CA GLN A 230 -5.68 14.79 -18.61
C GLN A 230 -6.46 13.63 -17.93
N ALA A 231 -7.46 13.09 -18.62
CA ALA A 231 -8.46 12.16 -18.06
C ALA A 231 -7.90 10.84 -17.48
N ALA A 232 -6.65 10.47 -17.83
CA ALA A 232 -5.99 9.27 -17.33
C ALA A 232 -5.41 9.41 -15.90
N GLN A 233 -5.58 10.56 -15.23
CA GLN A 233 -4.91 10.91 -13.97
C GLN A 233 -3.38 10.83 -14.04
N LEU A 234 -2.85 11.75 -14.84
CA LEU A 234 -1.43 11.87 -15.11
C LEU A 234 -0.67 12.14 -13.80
N PRO A 235 0.30 11.30 -13.39
CA PRO A 235 1.15 11.59 -12.23
C PRO A 235 2.02 12.82 -12.47
N TYR A 236 2.31 13.10 -13.75
CA TYR A 236 3.14 14.21 -14.22
C TYR A 236 2.37 15.07 -15.24
N PRO A 237 1.33 15.83 -14.84
CA PRO A 237 0.45 16.59 -15.74
C PRO A 237 1.15 17.77 -16.46
N LEU A 238 2.43 18.00 -16.19
CA LEU A 238 3.29 18.97 -16.86
C LEU A 238 4.30 18.31 -17.82
N ASP A 239 4.49 16.99 -17.74
CA ASP A 239 5.35 16.24 -18.67
C ASP A 239 4.55 15.95 -19.94
N ALA A 240 4.82 16.70 -21.00
CA ALA A 240 4.04 16.66 -22.22
C ALA A 240 4.22 15.38 -23.08
N GLU A 241 5.08 14.44 -22.67
CA GLU A 241 5.31 13.17 -23.38
C GLU A 241 4.64 12.02 -22.64
N LEU A 242 4.96 11.81 -21.34
CA LEU A 242 4.28 10.84 -20.47
C LEU A 242 2.76 11.07 -20.45
N SER A 243 2.33 12.34 -20.39
CA SER A 243 0.92 12.73 -20.46
C SER A 243 0.18 12.14 -21.66
N ARG A 244 0.82 12.09 -22.83
CA ARG A 244 0.18 11.66 -24.09
C ARG A 244 -0.04 10.17 -24.12
N ASP A 245 0.92 9.39 -23.64
CA ASP A 245 0.84 7.94 -23.65
C ASP A 245 -0.20 7.43 -22.64
N GLU A 246 -0.32 8.08 -21.49
CA GLU A 246 -1.37 7.80 -20.50
C GLU A 246 -2.77 8.13 -21.05
N MET A 247 -2.94 9.30 -21.66
CA MET A 247 -4.17 9.66 -22.38
C MET A 247 -4.50 8.67 -23.50
N ALA A 248 -3.50 8.21 -24.26
CA ALA A 248 -3.67 7.26 -25.34
C ALA A 248 -4.02 5.85 -24.82
N ARG A 249 -3.46 5.42 -23.69
CA ARG A 249 -3.83 4.17 -23.01
C ARG A 249 -5.30 4.20 -22.54
N PHE A 250 -5.71 5.27 -21.86
CA PHE A 250 -7.11 5.49 -21.47
C PHE A 250 -8.06 5.41 -22.69
N GLN A 251 -7.75 6.15 -23.75
CA GLN A 251 -8.61 6.22 -24.95
C GLN A 251 -8.75 4.87 -25.67
N ARG A 252 -7.70 4.01 -25.69
CA ARG A 252 -7.79 2.69 -26.35
C ARG A 252 -8.68 1.72 -25.56
N LEU A 253 -8.51 1.63 -24.24
CA LEU A 253 -9.35 0.80 -23.38
C LEU A 253 -10.82 1.27 -23.44
N TRP A 254 -11.03 2.58 -23.42
CA TRP A 254 -12.34 3.22 -23.60
C TRP A 254 -12.98 2.87 -24.96
N ASP A 255 -12.27 3.09 -26.07
CA ASP A 255 -12.71 2.75 -27.43
C ASP A 255 -13.12 1.28 -27.55
N ALA A 256 -12.35 0.37 -26.94
CA ALA A 256 -12.56 -1.06 -27.04
C ALA A 256 -13.85 -1.53 -26.34
N ILE A 257 -14.21 -0.93 -25.19
CA ILE A 257 -15.49 -1.20 -24.51
C ILE A 257 -16.67 -0.92 -25.45
N TRP A 258 -16.69 0.27 -26.07
CA TRP A 258 -17.77 0.65 -26.97
C TRP A 258 -17.76 -0.17 -28.27
N ARG A 259 -16.59 -0.46 -28.85
CA ARG A 259 -16.48 -1.34 -30.03
C ARG A 259 -17.00 -2.75 -29.75
N ARG A 260 -16.70 -3.33 -28.59
CA ARG A 260 -17.20 -4.65 -28.18
C ARG A 260 -18.72 -4.64 -28.04
N GLN A 261 -19.27 -3.70 -27.28
CA GLN A 261 -20.73 -3.59 -27.08
C GLN A 261 -21.50 -3.20 -28.35
N LEU A 262 -20.87 -2.52 -29.31
CA LEU A 262 -21.47 -2.26 -30.63
C LEU A 262 -21.49 -3.50 -31.54
N ALA A 263 -20.57 -4.44 -31.36
CA ALA A 263 -20.58 -5.73 -32.04
C ALA A 263 -21.62 -6.70 -31.43
N GLU A 264 -21.78 -6.68 -30.10
CA GLU A 264 -22.72 -7.52 -29.33
C GLU A 264 -24.08 -6.85 -29.09
N ALA A 265 -24.39 -5.76 -29.80
CA ALA A 265 -25.54 -4.89 -29.55
C ALA A 265 -26.93 -5.56 -29.71
N ASP A 266 -26.99 -6.71 -30.38
CA ASP A 266 -28.19 -7.52 -30.57
C ASP A 266 -28.22 -8.77 -29.65
N GLU A 267 -27.14 -9.03 -28.88
CA GLU A 267 -26.97 -10.18 -27.98
C GLU A 267 -26.99 -9.79 -26.49
N ILE A 268 -26.58 -8.56 -26.14
CA ILE A 268 -26.65 -8.04 -24.77
C ILE A 268 -28.12 -7.68 -24.42
N SER A 269 -28.80 -8.59 -23.70
CA SER A 269 -30.14 -8.38 -23.14
C SER A 269 -30.24 -7.11 -22.29
N ASP A 270 -29.20 -6.84 -21.51
CA ASP A 270 -29.20 -5.85 -20.42
C ASP A 270 -28.80 -4.44 -20.91
N GLY A 271 -28.75 -4.22 -22.24
CA GLY A 271 -28.39 -2.96 -22.88
C GLY A 271 -26.90 -2.56 -22.77
N PHE A 272 -26.54 -1.50 -23.50
CA PHE A 272 -25.20 -0.89 -23.49
C PHE A 272 -24.75 -0.45 -22.08
N SER A 273 -23.45 -0.29 -21.87
CA SER A 273 -22.93 0.39 -20.69
C SER A 273 -23.40 1.84 -20.63
N THR A 274 -23.74 2.25 -19.42
CA THR A 274 -23.96 3.64 -19.02
C THR A 274 -22.64 4.27 -18.58
N PHE A 275 -22.51 5.61 -18.63
CA PHE A 275 -21.33 6.34 -18.17
C PHE A 275 -21.69 7.38 -17.11
N THR A 276 -20.91 7.43 -16.03
CA THR A 276 -20.95 8.51 -15.03
C THR A 276 -19.61 9.25 -14.99
N PRO A 277 -19.57 10.57 -15.22
CA PRO A 277 -18.39 11.39 -14.99
C PRO A 277 -18.28 11.76 -13.51
N GLU A 278 -17.11 11.55 -12.91
CA GLU A 278 -16.81 11.83 -11.50
C GLU A 278 -15.72 12.91 -11.32
N TYR A 279 -15.52 13.38 -10.08
CA TYR A 279 -14.44 14.25 -9.55
C TYR A 279 -13.77 15.26 -10.51
N GLY A 280 -13.87 16.55 -10.16
CA GLY A 280 -13.19 17.67 -10.83
C GLY A 280 -11.65 17.63 -10.83
N PRO A 281 -11.00 18.68 -11.37
CA PRO A 281 -9.78 18.57 -12.19
C PRO A 281 -8.46 18.22 -11.48
N ILE A 282 -8.46 17.92 -10.19
CA ILE A 282 -7.24 17.59 -9.43
C ILE A 282 -7.51 16.40 -8.50
N PRO A 283 -6.90 15.22 -8.75
CA PRO A 283 -7.01 14.09 -7.83
C PRO A 283 -6.14 14.32 -6.58
N TYR A 284 -6.57 13.76 -5.45
CA TYR A 284 -5.86 13.68 -4.16
C TYR A 284 -5.39 14.99 -3.48
N ALA A 285 -5.56 16.17 -4.09
CA ALA A 285 -5.42 17.44 -3.38
C ALA A 285 -6.56 17.56 -2.35
N PRO A 286 -6.30 17.53 -1.02
CA PRO A 286 -7.35 17.61 -0.01
C PRO A 286 -8.17 18.89 -0.17
N ARG A 287 -9.46 18.87 0.22
CA ARG A 287 -10.34 20.06 0.18
C ARG A 287 -9.86 21.13 1.19
N ASP A 288 -8.76 21.80 0.90
CA ASP A 288 -8.36 23.04 1.59
C ASP A 288 -9.24 24.19 1.08
N PRO A 289 -10.06 24.82 1.94
CA PRO A 289 -10.89 25.96 1.55
C PRO A 289 -10.09 27.23 1.19
N LYS A 290 -8.76 27.22 1.33
CA LYS A 290 -7.87 28.38 1.08
C LYS A 290 -7.16 28.33 -0.29
N ASP A 291 -7.22 27.19 -0.97
CA ASP A 291 -6.60 27.01 -2.28
C ASP A 291 -7.43 27.71 -3.38
N ARG A 292 -7.02 28.93 -3.72
CA ARG A 292 -7.70 29.79 -4.71
C ARG A 292 -7.71 29.23 -6.13
N GLN A 293 -6.91 28.21 -6.47
CA GLN A 293 -7.03 27.59 -7.80
C GLN A 293 -8.34 26.79 -7.93
N ARG A 294 -8.98 26.42 -6.82
CA ARG A 294 -10.30 25.75 -6.80
C ARG A 294 -11.45 26.66 -7.20
N GLU A 295 -11.32 27.97 -6.97
CA GLU A 295 -12.35 28.97 -7.34
C GLU A 295 -12.40 29.23 -8.86
N ALA A 296 -11.45 28.68 -9.63
CA ALA A 296 -11.33 28.90 -11.07
C ALA A 296 -12.06 27.86 -11.96
N TYR A 297 -12.60 26.78 -11.39
CA TYR A 297 -13.16 25.66 -12.15
C TYR A 297 -14.60 25.33 -11.75
N ASP A 298 -15.53 25.52 -12.68
CA ASP A 298 -16.90 25.00 -12.56
C ASP A 298 -16.90 23.49 -12.82
N VAL A 299 -17.07 22.70 -11.74
CA VAL A 299 -17.10 21.24 -11.80
C VAL A 299 -18.30 20.74 -12.62
N ASP A 300 -19.42 21.46 -12.60
CA ASP A 300 -20.62 21.07 -13.34
C ASP A 300 -20.47 21.33 -14.83
N GLU A 301 -19.83 22.45 -15.20
CA GLU A 301 -19.44 22.71 -16.59
C GLU A 301 -18.45 21.64 -17.08
N LEU A 302 -17.39 21.33 -16.32
CA LEU A 302 -16.40 20.33 -16.72
C LEU A 302 -17.01 18.93 -16.87
N CYS A 303 -17.92 18.52 -15.98
CA CYS A 303 -18.62 17.24 -16.10
C CYS A 303 -19.50 17.21 -17.36
N ALA A 304 -20.21 18.31 -17.66
CA ALA A 304 -21.02 18.42 -18.87
C ALA A 304 -20.17 18.43 -20.15
N GLN A 305 -19.01 19.10 -20.15
CA GLN A 305 -18.03 19.06 -21.24
C GLN A 305 -17.53 17.62 -21.49
N GLN A 306 -17.18 16.88 -20.43
CA GLN A 306 -16.73 15.48 -20.55
C GLN A 306 -17.86 14.57 -21.06
N ALA A 307 -19.08 14.70 -20.53
CA ALA A 307 -20.24 13.95 -21.02
C ALA A 307 -20.52 14.22 -22.51
N ALA A 308 -20.43 15.48 -22.96
CA ALA A 308 -20.55 15.85 -24.36
C ALA A 308 -19.38 15.35 -25.23
N GLY A 309 -18.16 15.31 -24.69
CA GLY A 309 -16.98 14.74 -25.33
C GLY A 309 -17.13 13.24 -25.59
N GLN A 310 -17.53 12.48 -24.58
CA GLN A 310 -17.68 11.03 -24.70
C GLN A 310 -18.86 10.63 -25.61
N ARG A 311 -19.96 11.39 -25.62
CA ARG A 311 -21.03 11.20 -26.63
C ARG A 311 -20.50 11.37 -28.05
N LYS A 312 -19.69 12.40 -28.34
CA LYS A 312 -19.09 12.62 -29.67
C LYS A 312 -18.11 11.51 -30.08
N ILE A 313 -17.36 10.93 -29.12
CA ILE A 313 -16.48 9.78 -29.36
C ILE A 313 -17.31 8.55 -29.70
N PHE A 314 -18.34 8.24 -28.90
CA PHE A 314 -19.27 7.13 -29.16
C PHE A 314 -19.99 7.28 -30.51
N GLU A 315 -20.52 8.47 -30.82
CA GLU A 315 -21.18 8.79 -32.09
C GLU A 315 -20.21 8.59 -33.28
N ARG A 316 -18.93 8.99 -33.15
CA ARG A 316 -17.90 8.71 -34.15
C ARG A 316 -17.70 7.21 -34.34
N LEU A 317 -17.55 6.44 -33.25
CA LEU A 317 -17.34 4.98 -33.30
C LEU A 317 -18.54 4.26 -33.94
N VAL A 318 -19.77 4.71 -33.67
CA VAL A 318 -20.99 4.23 -34.34
C VAL A 318 -20.99 4.52 -35.84
N LEU A 319 -20.49 5.70 -36.25
CA LEU A 319 -20.45 6.13 -37.65
C LEU A 319 -19.28 5.53 -38.45
N THR A 320 -18.18 5.15 -37.80
CA THR A 320 -17.01 4.54 -38.45
C THR A 320 -16.93 3.01 -38.31
N ALA A 321 -17.90 2.38 -37.65
CA ALA A 321 -18.01 0.93 -37.58
C ALA A 321 -18.17 0.33 -39.00
N PRO A 322 -17.35 -0.67 -39.40
CA PRO A 322 -17.44 -1.24 -40.73
C PRO A 322 -18.77 -1.98 -40.94
N ALA A 323 -19.30 -1.92 -42.17
CA ALA A 323 -20.59 -2.52 -42.55
C ALA A 323 -20.64 -4.07 -42.49
N SER A 324 -19.59 -4.72 -41.99
CA SER A 324 -19.50 -6.16 -41.75
C SER A 324 -20.18 -6.63 -40.46
N CYS A 325 -20.80 -5.75 -39.68
CA CYS A 325 -21.60 -6.12 -38.51
C CYS A 325 -23.01 -6.59 -38.96
N PRO A 326 -23.35 -7.90 -38.88
CA PRO A 326 -24.36 -8.49 -39.76
C PRO A 326 -25.80 -8.42 -39.23
N LYS A 327 -26.34 -7.19 -39.02
CA LYS A 327 -27.78 -6.88 -38.86
C LYS A 327 -28.05 -5.36 -38.76
N LEU A 328 -27.80 -4.61 -39.85
CA LEU A 328 -28.10 -3.16 -39.89
C LEU A 328 -28.80 -2.73 -41.18
N THR A 329 -30.11 -2.93 -41.25
CA THR A 329 -30.95 -2.51 -42.37
C THR A 329 -31.17 -1.00 -42.38
N GLN A 330 -30.27 -0.29 -43.06
CA GLN A 330 -30.44 0.84 -44.00
C GLN A 330 -31.40 2.03 -43.73
N THR A 331 -32.45 1.92 -42.92
CA THR A 331 -33.56 2.89 -42.80
C THR A 331 -33.34 3.99 -41.76
N ARG A 332 -32.09 4.39 -41.45
CA ARG A 332 -31.82 5.36 -40.37
C ARG A 332 -30.67 6.35 -40.54
N GLN A 333 -29.89 6.30 -41.63
CA GLN A 333 -28.84 7.29 -41.89
C GLN A 333 -29.37 8.65 -42.34
N GLU A 334 -30.56 8.71 -42.94
CA GLU A 334 -31.12 9.94 -43.52
C GLU A 334 -31.79 10.87 -42.48
N ALA A 335 -32.17 10.33 -41.32
CA ALA A 335 -33.01 11.04 -40.33
C ALA A 335 -32.25 11.98 -39.37
N LEU A 336 -30.91 12.05 -39.43
CA LEU A 336 -30.06 12.76 -38.45
C LEU A 336 -29.40 14.03 -38.99
N LEU A 337 -29.57 14.36 -40.27
CA LEU A 337 -28.89 15.49 -40.94
C LEU A 337 -29.70 16.81 -40.94
N GLN A 338 -30.81 16.91 -40.20
CA GLN A 338 -31.74 18.06 -40.31
C GLN A 338 -32.04 18.83 -39.00
N SER A 339 -31.55 18.40 -37.82
CA SER A 339 -31.99 18.98 -36.53
C SER A 339 -31.04 20.00 -35.86
N THR A 340 -29.89 20.33 -36.47
CA THR A 340 -28.93 21.28 -35.87
C THR A 340 -29.13 22.72 -36.36
N ALA A 341 -30.17 23.40 -35.87
CA ALA A 341 -30.35 24.84 -36.07
C ALA A 341 -31.13 25.53 -34.92
N MET A 342 -30.55 26.63 -34.41
CA MET A 342 -31.11 27.62 -33.45
C MET A 342 -31.29 27.16 -31.97
N GLY A 343 -31.25 28.12 -31.03
CA GLY A 343 -31.36 27.91 -29.57
C GLY A 343 -31.59 29.21 -28.78
N GLY A 344 -31.66 29.19 -27.43
CA GLY A 344 -31.75 30.42 -26.61
C GLY A 344 -32.12 30.33 -25.10
N ALA A 345 -31.18 30.78 -24.24
CA ALA A 345 -31.29 31.62 -23.02
C ALA A 345 -32.17 31.33 -21.74
N VAL A 346 -31.48 31.18 -20.57
CA VAL A 346 -31.53 31.97 -19.27
C VAL A 346 -32.81 32.05 -18.36
N SER A 347 -32.70 32.03 -16.98
CA SER A 347 -33.82 32.53 -16.09
C SER A 347 -34.08 32.20 -14.55
N ILE A 348 -33.15 32.20 -13.57
CA ILE A 348 -33.20 32.75 -12.13
C ILE A 348 -34.47 32.78 -11.15
N GLY A 349 -34.43 32.24 -9.89
CA GLY A 349 -35.40 32.48 -8.77
C GLY A 349 -35.55 31.72 -7.37
N LYS A 350 -34.61 30.91 -6.79
CA LYS A 350 -34.34 30.61 -5.30
C LYS A 350 -35.46 29.96 -4.39
N ALA A 351 -35.50 29.86 -3.02
CA ALA A 351 -34.62 30.19 -1.83
C ALA A 351 -34.39 29.06 -0.74
N HIS A 352 -34.73 29.18 0.59
CA HIS A 352 -34.14 28.37 1.75
C HIS A 352 -35.06 28.05 3.02
N GLY A 353 -35.00 26.86 3.70
CA GLY A 353 -35.53 26.60 5.11
C GLY A 353 -36.12 25.19 5.53
N GLY A 354 -35.85 24.70 6.79
CA GLY A 354 -36.40 23.47 7.48
C GLY A 354 -37.39 23.78 8.65
N PRO A 355 -37.37 23.20 9.90
CA PRO A 355 -36.61 22.05 10.50
C PRO A 355 -37.38 21.20 11.60
N ALA A 356 -36.64 20.37 12.42
CA ALA A 356 -36.93 19.90 13.82
C ALA A 356 -37.99 18.77 14.10
N ALA A 357 -37.93 17.93 15.18
CA ALA A 357 -36.91 17.61 16.23
C ALA A 357 -37.28 16.36 17.11
N ASP A 358 -36.35 15.91 17.99
CA ASP A 358 -36.53 15.19 19.29
C ASP A 358 -37.05 13.70 19.32
N ARG A 359 -36.77 12.78 20.29
CA ARG A 359 -35.88 12.68 21.50
C ARG A 359 -35.84 11.26 22.18
N LEU A 360 -34.71 10.90 22.83
CA LEU A 360 -34.53 10.06 24.08
C LEU A 360 -34.99 8.56 24.07
N THR A 361 -34.61 7.61 24.97
CA THR A 361 -33.77 7.55 26.21
C THR A 361 -33.23 6.12 26.57
N ALA A 362 -32.07 6.05 27.27
CA ALA A 362 -31.48 5.11 28.28
C ALA A 362 -32.09 3.70 28.65
N THR A 363 -31.44 2.74 29.37
CA THR A 363 -30.64 2.81 30.64
C THR A 363 -29.94 1.48 31.08
N SER A 364 -28.86 1.55 31.92
CA SER A 364 -28.35 0.49 32.88
C SER A 364 -27.61 -0.76 32.29
N VAL A 365 -26.89 -1.72 32.96
CA VAL A 365 -26.18 -2.00 34.29
C VAL A 365 -25.39 -3.34 34.09
N VAL A 366 -24.19 -3.75 34.60
CA VAL A 366 -23.32 -3.64 35.84
C VAL A 366 -23.50 -4.82 36.85
N PRO A 367 -22.46 -5.50 37.44
CA PRO A 367 -21.04 -5.76 37.08
C PRO A 367 -20.44 -7.17 37.51
N GLY A 368 -19.10 -7.38 37.38
CA GLY A 368 -18.26 -8.33 38.19
C GLY A 368 -17.28 -9.23 37.39
N GLY A 369 -16.08 -9.65 37.86
CA GLY A 369 -15.27 -9.27 39.03
C GLY A 369 -14.04 -10.19 39.29
N GLY A 370 -12.88 -9.64 39.69
CA GLY A 370 -11.63 -10.35 40.12
C GLY A 370 -10.71 -10.86 38.99
N ASP A 371 -9.39 -11.11 39.17
CA ASP A 371 -8.43 -10.73 40.24
C ASP A 371 -6.96 -10.77 39.66
N ALA A 372 -5.91 -10.36 40.39
CA ALA A 372 -4.62 -9.97 39.77
C ALA A 372 -3.28 -10.47 40.41
N SER A 373 -2.45 -11.12 39.57
CA SER A 373 -0.96 -11.30 39.67
C SER A 373 -0.44 -11.85 38.33
N ASP A 374 0.81 -11.67 37.86
CA ASP A 374 2.05 -11.20 38.52
C ASP A 374 2.94 -10.34 37.56
N LYS A 375 4.21 -10.04 37.91
CA LYS A 375 4.97 -8.88 37.39
C LYS A 375 6.29 -9.15 36.62
N LYS A 376 6.53 -8.24 35.67
CA LYS A 376 7.83 -7.65 35.23
C LYS A 376 8.98 -8.60 34.80
N ASN A 377 9.11 -8.81 33.49
CA ASN A 377 10.25 -8.35 32.67
C ASN A 377 10.10 -8.84 31.21
N GLN A 378 9.80 -7.93 30.27
CA GLN A 378 9.80 -8.22 28.82
C GLN A 378 10.19 -6.96 28.02
N PRO A 379 10.91 -7.10 26.90
CA PRO A 379 11.03 -6.03 25.90
C PRO A 379 9.67 -5.77 25.22
N LEU A 380 9.46 -4.57 24.67
CA LEU A 380 8.20 -4.22 24.02
C LEU A 380 8.01 -5.03 22.71
N PRO A 381 6.89 -5.76 22.55
CA PRO A 381 6.73 -6.67 21.42
C PRO A 381 6.45 -5.92 20.11
N TYR A 382 7.35 -6.08 19.13
CA TYR A 382 7.14 -5.70 17.73
C TYR A 382 6.20 -6.70 17.02
N GLY A 383 4.95 -6.78 17.48
CA GLY A 383 3.98 -7.77 17.02
C GLY A 383 2.55 -7.40 17.38
N GLY A 384 1.99 -6.37 16.74
CA GLY A 384 0.61 -5.96 16.98
C GLY A 384 0.05 -5.04 15.88
N MET A 385 -1.22 -5.23 15.55
CA MET A 385 -1.96 -4.36 14.62
C MET A 385 -1.84 -2.90 15.06
N SER A 386 -1.42 -2.03 14.14
CA SER A 386 -1.00 -0.64 14.40
C SER A 386 -2.18 0.30 14.65
N LYS A 387 -2.89 0.10 15.78
CA LYS A 387 -4.08 0.86 16.19
C LYS A 387 -3.77 2.36 16.35
N ARG A 388 -4.69 3.23 15.90
CA ARG A 388 -4.62 4.69 16.10
C ARG A 388 -4.50 5.02 17.58
N LYS A 389 -3.56 5.89 17.93
CA LYS A 389 -3.20 6.17 19.33
C LYS A 389 -2.82 7.65 19.51
N LEU A 390 -3.63 8.39 20.25
CA LEU A 390 -3.14 9.56 20.99
C LEU A 390 -2.47 9.05 22.26
N THR A 391 -1.29 9.57 22.62
CA THR A 391 -0.76 9.41 23.98
C THR A 391 -0.06 10.67 24.44
N MET A 392 -0.38 11.10 25.66
CA MET A 392 0.19 12.29 26.29
C MET A 392 0.66 11.92 27.70
N ARG A 393 1.85 12.39 28.11
CA ARG A 393 2.41 12.17 29.46
C ARG A 393 2.89 13.48 30.08
N HIS A 394 2.47 13.76 31.31
CA HIS A 394 2.81 15.00 32.03
C HIS A 394 3.45 14.77 33.41
N THR A 395 4.09 15.80 33.96
CA THR A 395 4.82 15.75 35.25
C THR A 395 4.17 16.55 36.40
N ILE A 396 3.03 17.22 36.18
CA ILE A 396 2.37 18.09 37.19
C ILE A 396 1.13 17.45 37.83
N ARG A 397 0.81 17.86 39.08
CA ARG A 397 -0.46 17.54 39.76
C ARG A 397 -1.63 18.33 39.17
N LEU A 398 -2.76 17.66 38.95
CA LEU A 398 -3.94 18.23 38.28
C LEU A 398 -4.90 18.93 39.27
N ASP A 399 -4.47 20.05 39.86
CA ASP A 399 -5.25 20.83 40.85
C ASP A 399 -5.52 22.29 40.45
N THR A 400 -5.20 22.69 39.20
CA THR A 400 -5.39 24.06 38.69
C THR A 400 -6.50 24.17 37.63
N VAL A 401 -7.15 25.35 37.56
CA VAL A 401 -8.34 25.60 36.71
C VAL A 401 -8.07 25.35 35.21
N ALA A 402 -6.84 25.56 34.73
CA ALA A 402 -6.47 25.25 33.34
C ALA A 402 -6.62 23.76 33.00
N ALA A 403 -6.38 22.86 33.95
CA ALA A 403 -6.58 21.42 33.76
C ALA A 403 -8.07 21.03 33.67
N GLN A 404 -8.97 21.80 34.28
CA GLN A 404 -10.42 21.59 34.16
C GLN A 404 -10.92 21.90 32.76
N THR A 405 -10.39 22.93 32.09
CA THR A 405 -10.65 23.19 30.66
C THR A 405 -10.16 22.03 29.80
N LEU A 406 -9.02 21.44 30.13
CA LEU A 406 -8.44 20.32 29.38
C LEU A 406 -9.27 19.04 29.56
N GLN A 407 -9.71 18.75 30.79
CA GLN A 407 -10.65 17.66 31.08
C GLN A 407 -12.01 17.90 30.40
N ALA A 408 -12.50 19.15 30.39
CA ALA A 408 -13.75 19.51 29.71
C ALA A 408 -13.66 19.38 28.18
N MET A 409 -12.55 19.77 27.55
CA MET A 409 -12.34 19.60 26.11
C MET A 409 -12.18 18.13 25.72
N VAL A 410 -11.50 17.31 26.53
CA VAL A 410 -11.43 15.85 26.33
C VAL A 410 -12.80 15.20 26.56
N LEU A 411 -13.63 15.71 27.49
CA LEU A 411 -15.01 15.27 27.69
C LEU A 411 -15.96 15.73 26.57
N ASP A 412 -15.75 16.90 25.98
CA ASP A 412 -16.53 17.37 24.82
C ASP A 412 -16.18 16.56 23.57
N MET A 413 -14.88 16.25 23.38
CA MET A 413 -14.41 15.24 22.42
C MET A 413 -14.88 13.81 22.75
N ALA A 414 -15.28 13.52 23.99
CA ALA A 414 -15.86 12.22 24.36
C ALA A 414 -17.37 12.11 24.06
N ARG A 415 -18.06 13.23 23.76
CA ARG A 415 -19.49 13.22 23.38
C ARG A 415 -19.75 12.57 22.02
N THR A 416 -18.72 12.36 21.21
CA THR A 416 -18.78 11.61 19.93
C THR A 416 -18.55 10.11 20.08
N GLY A 417 -18.39 9.60 21.30
CA GLY A 417 -18.38 8.16 21.61
C GLY A 417 -17.00 7.55 21.90
N HIS A 418 -16.92 6.84 23.03
CA HIS A 418 -15.84 5.92 23.41
C HIS A 418 -14.40 6.48 23.51
N VAL A 419 -14.19 7.29 24.54
CA VAL A 419 -12.87 7.57 25.15
C VAL A 419 -12.74 6.76 26.45
N GLU A 420 -11.94 5.69 26.48
CA GLU A 420 -11.52 5.06 27.74
C GLU A 420 -10.15 5.55 28.20
N LEU A 421 -10.05 5.87 29.49
CA LEU A 421 -8.85 6.40 30.15
C LEU A 421 -8.10 5.27 30.87
N THR A 422 -7.02 4.77 30.27
CA THR A 422 -6.20 3.68 30.86
C THR A 422 -5.14 4.21 31.82
N SER A 423 -5.30 3.96 33.13
CA SER A 423 -4.32 4.36 34.15
C SER A 423 -3.26 3.29 34.42
N THR A 424 -2.20 3.24 33.61
CA THR A 424 -1.01 2.43 33.92
C THR A 424 -0.03 3.19 34.82
N ALA A 425 -0.18 3.00 36.13
CA ALA A 425 0.64 3.70 37.12
C ALA A 425 2.05 3.10 37.26
N GLU A 426 3.01 3.64 36.51
CA GLU A 426 4.44 3.55 36.87
C GLU A 426 4.93 4.90 37.41
N ARG A 427 5.30 4.90 38.71
CA ARG A 427 5.97 6.03 39.35
C ARG A 427 7.44 5.99 38.99
N ASP A 428 8.01 7.16 38.71
CA ASP A 428 9.46 7.30 38.66
C ASP A 428 10.09 7.26 40.08
N SER A 429 11.41 7.30 40.15
CA SER A 429 12.19 7.31 41.39
C SER A 429 12.04 8.58 42.24
N SER A 430 11.36 9.63 41.74
CA SER A 430 11.00 10.83 42.51
C SER A 430 9.62 10.71 43.18
N GLY A 431 8.82 9.71 42.81
CA GLY A 431 7.47 9.49 43.32
C GLY A 431 6.40 10.39 42.68
N ALA A 432 6.72 11.11 41.61
CA ALA A 432 5.77 11.92 40.87
C ALA A 432 4.74 11.05 40.10
N PRO A 433 3.45 11.41 40.09
CA PRO A 433 2.44 10.71 39.31
C PRO A 433 2.48 11.13 37.84
N THR A 434 3.21 10.38 36.99
CA THR A 434 3.14 10.58 35.53
C THR A 434 1.84 10.00 34.97
N GLY A 435 0.94 10.85 34.49
CA GLY A 435 -0.34 10.44 33.92
C GLY A 435 -0.22 10.17 32.42
N THR A 436 -0.48 8.94 31.98
CA THR A 436 -0.44 8.53 30.57
C THR A 436 -1.85 8.47 29.98
N LEU A 437 -2.21 9.45 29.15
CA LEU A 437 -3.52 9.51 28.50
C LEU A 437 -3.52 8.74 27.17
N SER A 438 -3.73 7.42 27.19
CA SER A 438 -3.79 6.62 25.96
C SER A 438 -5.19 6.08 25.63
N GLN A 439 -5.72 6.50 24.48
CA GLN A 439 -7.01 6.05 23.92
C GLN A 439 -6.78 5.19 22.67
N ARG A 440 -7.60 4.14 22.51
CA ARG A 440 -7.76 3.37 21.26
C ARG A 440 -9.08 3.76 20.60
N GLY A 441 -9.14 3.79 19.26
CA GLY A 441 -10.39 4.00 18.51
C GLY A 441 -10.69 5.44 18.07
N LEU A 442 -9.74 6.37 18.20
CA LEU A 442 -9.90 7.75 17.73
C LEU A 442 -10.19 7.85 16.22
N THR A 443 -10.99 8.85 15.85
CA THR A 443 -11.03 9.39 14.49
C THR A 443 -9.66 9.99 14.14
N SER A 444 -9.31 9.99 12.85
CA SER A 444 -8.03 10.53 12.40
C SER A 444 -7.90 12.02 12.73
N LEU A 445 -6.89 12.37 13.53
CA LEU A 445 -6.53 13.78 13.73
C LEU A 445 -5.92 14.32 12.43
N TRP A 446 -6.48 15.40 11.88
CA TRP A 446 -5.93 16.09 10.70
C TRP A 446 -5.06 17.31 11.05
N ARG A 447 -5.02 17.69 12.34
CA ARG A 447 -4.11 18.68 12.92
C ARG A 447 -3.84 18.36 14.39
N VAL A 448 -2.76 18.90 14.95
CA VAL A 448 -2.53 18.90 16.40
C VAL A 448 -3.58 19.81 17.07
N PRO A 449 -4.30 19.37 18.12
CA PRO A 449 -5.22 20.25 18.85
C PRO A 449 -4.45 21.34 19.61
N GLU A 450 -4.91 22.59 19.51
CA GLU A 450 -4.22 23.75 20.11
C GLU A 450 -4.04 23.64 21.64
N VAL A 451 -4.96 22.97 22.33
CA VAL A 451 -4.88 22.68 23.78
C VAL A 451 -3.74 21.73 24.16
N VAL A 452 -3.17 20.98 23.22
CA VAL A 452 -1.94 20.19 23.46
C VAL A 452 -0.74 21.12 23.57
N LEU A 453 -0.68 22.15 22.72
CA LEU A 453 0.43 23.09 22.59
C LEU A 453 0.58 24.00 23.83
N SER A 454 -0.50 24.18 24.59
CA SER A 454 -0.51 24.91 25.87
C SER A 454 -0.15 24.06 27.09
N MET A 455 0.39 22.84 26.91
CA MET A 455 0.89 21.99 28.01
C MET A 455 2.44 21.99 28.10
N PRO A 456 3.09 23.02 28.70
CA PRO A 456 4.55 23.13 28.75
C PRO A 456 5.26 22.06 29.61
N HIS A 457 4.51 21.20 30.31
CA HIS A 457 5.01 20.09 31.13
C HIS A 457 4.76 18.71 30.50
N LEU A 458 4.36 18.67 29.23
CA LEU A 458 4.20 17.45 28.44
C LEU A 458 5.58 16.88 28.09
N THR A 459 5.86 15.64 28.48
CA THR A 459 7.14 14.95 28.23
C THR A 459 7.06 13.95 27.07
N GLU A 460 5.88 13.45 26.76
CA GLU A 460 5.65 12.52 25.64
C GLU A 460 4.40 12.93 24.87
N LEU A 461 4.50 12.99 23.55
CA LEU A 461 3.40 13.25 22.62
C LEU A 461 3.44 12.22 21.48
N ASN A 462 2.46 11.33 21.47
CA ASN A 462 2.26 10.34 20.40
C ASN A 462 0.97 10.66 19.64
N LEU A 463 1.10 10.81 18.34
CA LEU A 463 0.08 11.15 17.34
C LEU A 463 0.16 10.16 16.15
N ARG A 464 0.65 8.93 16.38
CA ARG A 464 0.88 7.93 15.33
C ARG A 464 -0.43 7.41 14.70
N CYS A 465 -0.39 7.12 13.40
CA CYS A 465 -1.55 6.66 12.61
C CYS A 465 -2.70 7.67 12.62
N ASN A 466 -2.43 8.90 12.19
CA ASN A 466 -3.41 9.97 12.02
C ASN A 466 -3.30 10.53 10.58
N GLU A 467 -3.90 11.68 10.31
CA GLU A 467 -3.92 12.31 8.98
C GLU A 467 -3.37 13.74 9.02
N ILE A 468 -2.48 14.03 9.98
CA ILE A 468 -1.91 15.36 10.22
C ILE A 468 -1.02 15.75 9.03
N SER A 469 -1.37 16.85 8.37
CA SER A 469 -0.64 17.37 7.20
C SER A 469 0.49 18.35 7.54
N SER A 470 0.43 19.00 8.71
CA SER A 470 1.49 19.86 9.23
C SER A 470 1.52 19.86 10.75
N LEU A 471 2.71 20.10 11.32
CA LEU A 471 2.87 20.47 12.72
C LEU A 471 2.89 22.01 12.83
N PRO A 472 2.17 22.62 13.79
CA PRO A 472 2.24 24.06 14.04
C PRO A 472 3.60 24.41 14.67
N LYS A 473 4.14 25.59 14.37
CA LYS A 473 5.38 26.10 14.99
C LYS A 473 5.28 26.23 16.51
N GLU A 474 4.06 26.43 17.00
CA GLU A 474 3.70 26.45 18.42
C GLU A 474 3.99 25.13 19.14
N ILE A 475 4.35 24.04 18.43
CA ILE A 475 4.96 22.83 19.02
C ILE A 475 6.19 23.16 19.88
N ALA A 476 6.92 24.23 19.57
CA ALA A 476 8.07 24.73 20.33
C ALA A 476 7.73 25.14 21.78
N ALA A 477 6.45 25.40 22.10
CA ALA A 477 6.01 25.71 23.46
C ALA A 477 6.13 24.51 24.42
N LEU A 478 6.27 23.30 23.90
CA LEU A 478 6.39 22.05 24.65
C LEU A 478 7.81 21.84 25.22
N ALA A 479 8.38 22.83 25.91
CA ALA A 479 9.77 22.85 26.39
C ALA A 479 10.16 21.78 27.44
N ALA A 480 9.28 20.80 27.72
CA ALA A 480 9.54 19.60 28.50
C ALA A 480 9.57 18.30 27.65
N LEU A 481 9.27 18.37 26.35
CA LEU A 481 9.06 17.21 25.50
C LEU A 481 10.35 16.42 25.27
N GLN A 482 10.26 15.11 25.49
CA GLN A 482 11.34 14.12 25.32
C GLN A 482 11.02 13.12 24.21
N VAL A 483 9.75 12.84 23.95
CA VAL A 483 9.30 11.90 22.91
C VAL A 483 8.25 12.57 22.03
N LEU A 484 8.52 12.67 20.72
CA LEU A 484 7.57 13.13 19.72
C LEU A 484 7.42 12.05 18.64
N ILE A 485 6.26 11.40 18.62
CA ILE A 485 5.93 10.35 17.65
C ILE A 485 4.78 10.86 16.79
N VAL A 486 5.05 11.15 15.52
CA VAL A 486 4.11 11.64 14.51
C VAL A 486 4.14 10.78 13.23
N SER A 487 4.66 9.56 13.32
CA SER A 487 4.71 8.61 12.21
C SER A 487 3.34 8.19 11.68
N LYS A 488 3.26 7.72 10.43
CA LYS A 488 2.00 7.35 9.75
C LYS A 488 1.01 8.51 9.78
N ASN A 489 1.40 9.60 9.12
CA ASN A 489 0.65 10.84 8.95
C ASN A 489 0.82 11.36 7.50
N LYS A 490 0.49 12.63 7.25
CA LYS A 490 0.55 13.28 5.93
C LYS A 490 1.54 14.47 5.93
N LEU A 491 2.52 14.49 6.84
CA LEU A 491 3.45 15.60 7.01
C LEU A 491 4.35 15.75 5.78
N ALA A 492 4.31 16.93 5.14
CA ALA A 492 5.20 17.27 4.02
C ALA A 492 6.46 18.04 4.47
N VAL A 493 6.38 18.76 5.61
CA VAL A 493 7.47 19.56 6.20
C VAL A 493 7.32 19.51 7.74
N LEU A 494 8.45 19.58 8.46
CA LEU A 494 8.49 19.86 9.90
C LEU A 494 8.83 21.34 10.12
N PRO A 495 8.19 22.07 11.05
CA PRO A 495 8.55 23.46 11.34
C PRO A 495 9.97 23.54 11.92
N GLU A 496 10.76 24.52 11.49
CA GLU A 496 12.12 24.74 12.01
C GLU A 496 12.09 24.98 13.53
N GLU A 497 11.02 25.58 14.07
CA GLU A 497 10.86 25.79 15.51
C GLU A 497 10.76 24.50 16.34
N LEU A 498 10.61 23.32 15.72
CA LEU A 498 10.73 22.01 16.38
C LEU A 498 12.14 21.82 17.00
N THR A 499 13.17 22.44 16.42
CA THR A 499 14.57 22.38 16.88
C THR A 499 14.77 23.02 18.26
N HIS A 500 13.87 23.92 18.69
CA HIS A 500 13.88 24.51 20.03
C HIS A 500 13.56 23.48 21.15
N LEU A 501 13.08 22.28 20.81
CA LEU A 501 12.77 21.21 21.76
C LEU A 501 14.04 20.49 22.25
N THR A 502 14.97 21.23 22.85
CA THR A 502 16.32 20.78 23.27
C THR A 502 16.38 19.60 24.26
N LYS A 503 15.24 19.12 24.77
CA LYS A 503 15.11 17.92 25.60
C LYS A 503 14.62 16.68 24.83
N LEU A 504 14.36 16.81 23.53
CA LEU A 504 13.81 15.73 22.71
C LEU A 504 14.85 14.62 22.53
N ARG A 505 14.52 13.43 23.04
CA ARG A 505 15.34 12.21 22.97
C ARG A 505 14.89 11.27 21.84
N VAL A 506 13.60 11.29 21.49
CA VAL A 506 13.03 10.45 20.42
C VAL A 506 12.19 11.29 19.47
N LEU A 507 12.53 11.28 18.18
CA LEU A 507 11.78 11.89 17.09
C LEU A 507 11.42 10.82 16.04
N GLU A 508 10.13 10.44 16.00
CA GLU A 508 9.61 9.40 15.11
C GLU A 508 8.64 10.04 14.09
N VAL A 509 9.13 10.28 12.87
CA VAL A 509 8.43 10.95 11.76
C VAL A 509 8.28 10.03 10.53
N ALA A 510 8.40 8.71 10.74
CA ALA A 510 8.38 7.68 9.71
C ALA A 510 7.01 7.53 9.02
N ASP A 511 6.96 6.92 7.83
CA ASP A 511 5.73 6.76 7.03
C ASP A 511 4.99 8.13 6.86
N ASN A 512 5.64 9.12 6.26
CA ASN A 512 5.13 10.47 6.01
C ASN A 512 5.51 10.93 4.57
N GLN A 513 5.45 12.24 4.28
CA GLN A 513 5.72 12.82 2.95
C GLN A 513 6.88 13.83 2.97
N LEU A 514 7.73 13.82 4.00
CA LEU A 514 8.79 14.81 4.24
C LEU A 514 9.81 14.82 3.11
N THR A 515 10.05 15.99 2.49
CA THR A 515 11.10 16.18 1.47
C THR A 515 12.45 16.61 2.07
N ALA A 516 12.42 17.20 3.27
CA ALA A 516 13.58 17.60 4.06
C ALA A 516 13.30 17.44 5.56
N LEU A 517 14.37 17.48 6.35
CA LEU A 517 14.32 17.69 7.81
C LEU A 517 14.81 19.12 8.11
N PRO A 518 14.45 19.71 9.28
CA PRO A 518 14.92 21.02 9.73
C PRO A 518 16.43 21.23 9.53
N GLU A 519 16.86 22.34 8.94
CA GLU A 519 18.31 22.56 8.73
C GLU A 519 19.04 22.86 10.06
N GLN A 520 18.32 23.22 11.13
CA GLN A 520 18.84 23.33 12.51
C GLN A 520 18.64 22.06 13.38
N LEU A 521 18.34 20.88 12.79
CA LEU A 521 18.08 19.63 13.55
C LEU A 521 19.18 19.27 14.57
N GLY A 522 20.44 19.67 14.33
CA GLY A 522 21.57 19.51 15.25
C GLY A 522 21.42 20.14 16.63
N ASP A 523 20.53 21.13 16.79
CA ASP A 523 20.31 21.81 18.08
C ASP A 523 19.56 20.91 19.09
N LEU A 524 18.97 19.80 18.61
CA LEU A 524 18.44 18.70 19.43
C LEU A 524 19.57 17.84 20.03
N THR A 525 20.46 18.47 20.79
CA THR A 525 21.65 17.85 21.39
C THR A 525 21.37 16.67 22.33
N ALA A 526 20.12 16.52 22.80
CA ALA A 526 19.65 15.39 23.61
C ALA A 526 19.04 14.22 22.79
N LEU A 527 19.03 14.29 21.45
CA LEU A 527 18.38 13.30 20.59
C LEU A 527 19.16 11.98 20.56
N GLU A 528 18.49 10.89 20.93
CA GLU A 528 19.01 9.52 20.97
C GLU A 528 18.45 8.65 19.83
N GLU A 529 17.20 8.87 19.41
CA GLU A 529 16.58 8.15 18.29
C GLU A 529 15.93 9.09 17.27
N LEU A 530 16.30 8.92 16.00
CA LEU A 530 15.69 9.60 14.85
C LEU A 530 15.18 8.55 13.85
N ARG A 531 13.86 8.46 13.69
CA ARG A 531 13.22 7.60 12.68
C ARG A 531 12.45 8.43 11.66
N ALA A 532 13.02 8.59 10.48
CA ALA A 532 12.47 9.34 9.33
C ALA A 532 12.36 8.47 8.06
N ASN A 533 12.38 7.16 8.21
CA ASN A 533 12.19 6.18 7.13
C ASN A 533 10.81 6.29 6.46
N ARG A 534 10.69 5.89 5.18
CA ARG A 534 9.47 6.01 4.36
C ARG A 534 8.98 7.45 4.31
N ASN A 535 9.81 8.29 3.71
CA ASN A 535 9.54 9.70 3.40
C ASN A 535 10.04 9.97 1.95
N ARG A 536 10.27 11.24 1.60
CA ARG A 536 10.80 11.70 0.31
C ARG A 536 12.12 12.48 0.49
N LEU A 537 12.89 12.20 1.54
CA LEU A 537 14.11 12.92 1.89
C LEU A 537 15.17 12.74 0.80
N THR A 538 15.70 13.83 0.25
CA THR A 538 16.79 13.82 -0.75
C THR A 538 18.18 14.04 -0.13
N ARG A 539 18.23 14.69 1.04
CA ARG A 539 19.43 14.97 1.84
C ARG A 539 19.11 14.90 3.33
N LEU A 540 20.15 14.72 4.14
CA LEU A 540 20.11 14.98 5.59
C LEU A 540 20.69 16.38 5.87
N PRO A 541 20.19 17.11 6.89
CA PRO A 541 20.64 18.46 7.18
C PRO A 541 22.08 18.47 7.69
N GLY A 542 22.84 19.50 7.29
CA GLY A 542 24.27 19.58 7.63
C GLY A 542 24.55 19.73 9.14
N SER A 543 23.54 20.15 9.91
CA SER A 543 23.63 20.26 11.36
C SER A 543 23.50 18.93 12.11
N LEU A 544 23.08 17.82 11.47
CA LEU A 544 22.73 16.56 12.16
C LEU A 544 23.84 16.04 13.12
N GLY A 545 25.11 16.30 12.82
CA GLY A 545 26.26 16.02 13.71
C GLY A 545 26.24 16.71 15.09
N GLY A 546 25.37 17.70 15.30
CA GLY A 546 25.08 18.29 16.61
C GLY A 546 24.34 17.34 17.57
N CYS A 547 23.62 16.35 17.03
CA CYS A 547 22.90 15.32 17.79
C CYS A 547 23.88 14.26 18.35
N ARG A 548 24.84 14.67 19.18
CA ARG A 548 25.95 13.81 19.64
C ARG A 548 25.51 12.59 20.46
N GLY A 549 24.30 12.60 21.02
CA GLY A 549 23.70 11.46 21.71
C GLY A 549 23.03 10.43 20.81
N LEU A 550 23.02 10.61 19.48
CA LEU A 550 22.20 9.80 18.57
C LEU A 550 22.71 8.36 18.45
N ARG A 551 21.91 7.41 18.93
CA ARG A 551 22.17 5.96 18.93
C ARG A 551 21.48 5.23 17.79
N VAL A 552 20.32 5.71 17.35
CA VAL A 552 19.51 5.08 16.28
C VAL A 552 19.18 6.08 15.18
N LEU A 553 19.60 5.81 13.95
CA LEU A 553 19.26 6.59 12.76
C LEU A 553 18.60 5.71 11.69
N HIS A 554 17.28 5.84 11.55
CA HIS A 554 16.47 5.13 10.54
C HIS A 554 15.99 6.09 9.46
N VAL A 555 16.56 5.98 8.25
CA VAL A 555 16.26 6.82 7.08
C VAL A 555 15.97 6.00 5.82
N PHE A 556 15.68 4.71 5.98
CA PHE A 556 15.41 3.78 4.88
C PHE A 556 14.12 4.09 4.09
N ILE A 557 14.05 3.72 2.81
CA ILE A 557 12.97 4.09 1.89
C ILE A 557 12.83 5.62 1.83
N ASN A 558 13.79 6.25 1.17
CA ASN A 558 13.87 7.69 0.88
C ASN A 558 14.59 7.88 -0.48
N ALA A 559 14.99 9.12 -0.80
CA ALA A 559 15.70 9.46 -2.03
C ALA A 559 17.12 10.00 -1.76
N LEU A 560 17.76 9.58 -0.66
CA LEU A 560 19.09 10.07 -0.28
C LEU A 560 20.16 9.62 -1.29
N THR A 561 20.87 10.57 -1.90
CA THR A 561 22.00 10.29 -2.80
C THR A 561 23.34 10.12 -2.07
N GLU A 562 23.43 10.67 -0.86
CA GLU A 562 24.60 10.65 0.03
C GLU A 562 24.17 10.65 1.49
N LEU A 563 25.03 10.13 2.37
CA LEU A 563 25.01 10.47 3.80
C LEU A 563 26.02 11.60 3.98
N ALA A 564 25.54 12.80 4.28
CA ALA A 564 26.39 13.98 4.45
C ALA A 564 27.47 13.73 5.53
N ASP A 565 28.65 14.33 5.38
CA ASP A 565 29.80 14.09 6.27
C ASP A 565 29.47 14.32 7.75
N ALA A 566 28.53 15.22 8.08
CA ALA A 566 28.02 15.43 9.43
C ALA A 566 27.55 14.14 10.16
N VAL A 567 27.10 13.11 9.41
CA VAL A 567 26.72 11.80 9.96
C VAL A 567 27.93 11.06 10.57
N SER A 568 29.17 11.33 10.14
CA SER A 568 30.39 10.75 10.72
C SER A 568 30.52 11.07 12.21
N SER A 569 30.20 12.30 12.60
CA SER A 569 30.42 12.84 13.95
C SER A 569 29.50 12.27 15.03
N LEU A 570 28.57 11.38 14.66
CA LEU A 570 27.66 10.65 15.55
C LEU A 570 28.39 9.46 16.21
N SER A 571 29.28 9.73 17.17
CA SER A 571 30.12 8.69 17.81
C SER A 571 29.34 7.62 18.59
N GLU A 572 28.16 7.98 19.10
CA GLU A 572 27.31 7.10 19.92
C GLU A 572 26.35 6.24 19.08
N LEU A 573 26.46 6.26 17.75
CA LEU A 573 25.57 5.55 16.85
C LEU A 573 25.74 4.02 16.97
N GLU A 574 24.68 3.32 17.38
CA GLU A 574 24.61 1.87 17.56
C GLU A 574 23.89 1.17 16.39
N GLU A 575 22.89 1.80 15.78
CA GLU A 575 22.20 1.30 14.58
C GLU A 575 22.00 2.40 13.52
N LEU A 576 22.45 2.12 12.30
CA LEU A 576 22.23 2.92 11.10
C LEU A 576 21.48 2.09 10.05
N ASN A 577 20.30 2.57 9.65
CA ASN A 577 19.53 1.98 8.56
C ASN A 577 19.18 3.02 7.49
N ALA A 578 19.91 2.98 6.39
CA ALA A 578 19.74 3.83 5.21
C ALA A 578 19.45 3.01 3.93
N SER A 579 18.93 1.80 4.09
CA SER A 579 18.53 0.91 2.99
C SER A 579 17.43 1.50 2.09
N ASN A 580 17.32 1.03 0.85
CA ASN A 580 16.35 1.49 -0.16
C ASN A 580 16.41 3.03 -0.34
N ASN A 581 17.57 3.47 -0.86
CA ASN A 581 17.92 4.86 -1.14
C ASN A 581 18.75 4.90 -2.46
N GLN A 582 19.45 6.01 -2.72
CA GLN A 582 20.27 6.22 -3.91
C GLN A 582 21.77 6.44 -3.56
N LEU A 583 22.21 5.95 -2.39
CA LEU A 583 23.55 6.18 -1.85
C LEU A 583 24.63 5.60 -2.78
N ARG A 584 25.61 6.40 -3.17
CA ARG A 584 26.73 5.99 -4.04
C ARG A 584 28.02 5.66 -3.29
N SER A 585 28.18 6.21 -2.10
CA SER A 585 29.28 5.97 -1.16
C SER A 585 28.84 6.26 0.28
N LEU A 586 29.64 5.82 1.24
CA LEU A 586 29.63 6.35 2.62
C LEU A 586 30.61 7.53 2.75
N PRO A 587 30.48 8.39 3.77
CA PRO A 587 31.50 9.39 4.09
C PRO A 587 32.87 8.73 4.40
N THR A 588 33.96 9.48 4.28
CA THR A 588 35.32 8.95 4.54
C THR A 588 35.59 8.69 6.03
N GLU A 589 34.88 9.40 6.92
CA GLU A 589 35.07 9.38 8.37
C GLU A 589 34.25 8.29 9.11
N VAL A 590 33.78 7.24 8.43
CA VAL A 590 33.15 6.05 9.03
C VAL A 590 33.87 5.51 10.30
N PRO A 591 35.22 5.56 10.43
CA PRO A 591 35.92 5.15 11.64
C PRO A 591 35.55 5.84 12.97
N LEU A 592 34.66 6.83 12.96
CA LEU A 592 34.12 7.46 14.17
C LEU A 592 32.97 6.66 14.81
N TRP A 593 32.23 5.83 14.07
CA TRP A 593 31.05 5.06 14.56
C TRP A 593 31.43 3.82 15.40
N LYS A 594 32.29 3.98 16.40
CA LYS A 594 32.89 2.86 17.16
C LYS A 594 31.88 2.01 17.94
N ASN A 595 30.72 2.57 18.25
CA ASN A 595 29.64 1.89 18.96
C ASN A 595 28.69 1.11 18.02
N LEU A 596 28.87 1.20 16.70
CA LEU A 596 27.93 0.67 15.71
C LEU A 596 27.89 -0.85 15.72
N ARG A 597 26.70 -1.41 16.00
CA ARG A 597 26.40 -2.84 15.96
C ARG A 597 25.74 -3.26 14.65
N ARG A 598 24.96 -2.36 14.04
CA ARG A 598 24.06 -2.69 12.93
C ARG A 598 24.14 -1.65 11.82
N LEU A 599 24.60 -2.07 10.64
CA LEU A 599 24.76 -1.22 9.45
C LEU A 599 23.95 -1.82 8.29
N LEU A 600 22.84 -1.16 7.94
CA LEU A 600 21.87 -1.63 6.96
C LEU A 600 21.80 -0.68 5.77
N LEU A 601 22.38 -1.10 4.64
CA LEU A 601 22.61 -0.29 3.43
C LEU A 601 22.09 -0.97 2.14
N GLN A 602 21.32 -2.05 2.27
CA GLN A 602 20.81 -2.79 1.12
C GLN A 602 19.91 -1.95 0.20
N VAL A 603 19.83 -2.29 -1.08
CA VAL A 603 19.07 -1.55 -2.11
C VAL A 603 19.58 -0.10 -2.23
N ASN A 604 20.78 0.06 -2.78
CA ASN A 604 21.44 1.35 -2.98
C ASN A 604 22.32 1.32 -4.27
N GLN A 605 23.14 2.35 -4.48
CA GLN A 605 24.04 2.50 -5.64
C GLN A 605 25.53 2.38 -5.24
N LEU A 606 25.85 1.75 -4.11
CA LEU A 606 27.20 1.72 -3.54
C LEU A 606 28.15 0.92 -4.44
N ARG A 607 29.25 1.53 -4.87
CA ARG A 607 30.29 0.88 -5.70
C ARG A 607 31.52 0.44 -4.92
N THR A 608 31.80 1.15 -3.84
CA THR A 608 32.88 0.90 -2.89
C THR A 608 32.42 1.27 -1.49
N LEU A 609 33.16 0.80 -0.49
CA LEU A 609 33.02 1.19 0.91
C LEU A 609 34.38 1.66 1.44
N PRO A 610 34.42 2.60 2.39
CA PRO A 610 35.64 2.88 3.15
C PRO A 610 36.00 1.67 4.04
N ALA A 611 37.24 1.67 4.55
CA ALA A 611 37.71 0.69 5.53
C ALA A 611 36.82 0.69 6.79
N LEU A 612 36.40 -0.49 7.24
CA LEU A 612 35.48 -0.68 8.36
C LEU A 612 36.17 -1.20 9.64
N ASP A 613 37.50 -1.33 9.63
CA ASP A 613 38.32 -1.91 10.72
C ASP A 613 38.23 -1.17 12.07
N ALA A 614 37.56 -0.03 12.13
CA ALA A 614 37.26 0.69 13.36
C ALA A 614 35.87 0.37 13.96
N LEU A 615 35.00 -0.32 13.22
CA LEU A 615 33.65 -0.70 13.65
C LEU A 615 33.67 -2.03 14.43
N SER A 616 34.58 -2.19 15.40
CA SER A 616 34.85 -3.48 16.06
C SER A 616 33.64 -4.12 16.76
N ASN A 617 32.61 -3.33 17.07
CA ASN A 617 31.35 -3.79 17.66
C ASN A 617 30.29 -4.24 16.64
N LEU A 618 30.59 -4.22 15.33
CA LEU A 618 29.60 -4.52 14.28
C LEU A 618 29.19 -6.00 14.28
N GLU A 619 27.92 -6.26 14.55
CA GLU A 619 27.28 -7.57 14.60
C GLU A 619 26.58 -7.93 13.27
N VAL A 620 26.02 -6.94 12.57
CA VAL A 620 25.24 -7.12 11.34
C VAL A 620 25.60 -6.09 10.28
N LEU A 621 25.99 -6.59 9.09
CA LEU A 621 26.29 -5.80 7.90
C LEU A 621 25.43 -6.29 6.72
N HIS A 622 24.51 -5.43 6.25
CA HIS A 622 23.62 -5.68 5.11
C HIS A 622 23.98 -4.73 3.94
N LEU A 623 24.36 -5.33 2.81
CA LEU A 623 24.87 -4.68 1.60
C LEU A 623 24.16 -5.17 0.32
N GLN A 624 23.10 -5.97 0.46
CA GLN A 624 22.41 -6.62 -0.65
C GLN A 624 21.95 -5.62 -1.73
N GLN A 625 21.91 -6.03 -3.00
CA GLN A 625 21.41 -5.20 -4.11
C GLN A 625 22.13 -3.83 -4.19
N ASN A 626 23.42 -3.88 -4.47
CA ASN A 626 24.31 -2.73 -4.66
C ASN A 626 25.21 -2.95 -5.90
N GLN A 627 26.27 -2.17 -6.07
CA GLN A 627 27.20 -2.22 -7.20
C GLN A 627 28.65 -2.51 -6.76
N LEU A 628 28.84 -3.14 -5.59
CA LEU A 628 30.15 -3.33 -4.96
C LEU A 628 31.02 -4.28 -5.78
N GLN A 629 32.22 -3.83 -6.16
CA GLN A 629 33.21 -4.65 -6.89
C GLN A 629 34.13 -5.46 -5.95
N ALA A 630 34.34 -4.95 -4.73
CA ALA A 630 35.05 -5.61 -3.65
C ALA A 630 34.44 -5.21 -2.30
N LEU A 631 34.63 -6.05 -1.28
CA LEU A 631 34.35 -5.69 0.10
C LEU A 631 35.54 -4.93 0.70
N PRO A 632 35.32 -4.01 1.66
CA PRO A 632 36.38 -3.24 2.29
C PRO A 632 37.22 -4.08 3.25
N SER A 633 38.31 -3.50 3.76
CA SER A 633 38.99 -4.04 4.93
C SER A 633 38.06 -4.05 6.15
N MET A 634 38.05 -5.18 6.86
CA MET A 634 37.12 -5.55 7.93
C MET A 634 37.81 -6.42 8.99
N THR A 635 39.13 -6.27 9.17
CA THR A 635 39.98 -7.16 9.98
C THR A 635 39.59 -7.20 11.45
N SER A 636 39.12 -6.08 12.01
CA SER A 636 38.65 -5.98 13.40
C SER A 636 37.21 -6.46 13.63
N LEU A 637 36.47 -6.91 12.61
CA LEU A 637 35.05 -7.27 12.73
C LEU A 637 34.82 -8.67 13.36
N VAL A 638 35.50 -8.92 14.48
CA VAL A 638 35.48 -10.21 15.21
C VAL A 638 34.11 -10.54 15.81
N HIS A 639 33.24 -9.54 15.98
CA HIS A 639 31.88 -9.68 16.50
C HIS A 639 30.82 -9.81 15.39
N LEU A 640 31.20 -9.80 14.10
CA LEU A 640 30.25 -9.87 12.99
C LEU A 640 29.59 -11.24 12.93
N VAL A 641 28.28 -11.28 13.22
CA VAL A 641 27.43 -12.49 13.20
C VAL A 641 26.78 -12.68 11.82
N LYS A 642 26.41 -11.59 11.14
CA LYS A 642 25.77 -11.63 9.82
C LYS A 642 26.42 -10.68 8.81
N LEU A 643 26.88 -11.24 7.69
CA LEU A 643 27.26 -10.52 6.48
C LEU A 643 26.37 -10.97 5.31
N ASP A 644 25.69 -10.02 4.67
CA ASP A 644 24.80 -10.30 3.55
C ASP A 644 25.03 -9.26 2.44
N ALA A 645 25.75 -9.65 1.39
CA ALA A 645 26.17 -8.81 0.27
C ALA A 645 25.76 -9.42 -1.08
N ASN A 646 24.64 -10.15 -1.11
CA ASN A 646 24.11 -10.72 -2.34
C ASN A 646 23.75 -9.66 -3.38
N THR A 647 23.64 -10.04 -4.65
CA THR A 647 23.28 -9.16 -5.78
C THR A 647 24.21 -7.94 -5.86
N ASN A 648 25.49 -8.20 -6.11
CA ASN A 648 26.57 -7.23 -6.24
C ASN A 648 27.54 -7.65 -7.37
N CYS A 649 28.72 -7.04 -7.45
CA CYS A 649 29.74 -7.31 -8.47
C CYS A 649 31.04 -7.88 -7.88
N LEU A 650 31.00 -8.50 -6.70
CA LEU A 650 32.19 -8.93 -5.95
C LEU A 650 32.97 -10.02 -6.70
N THR A 651 34.23 -9.76 -7.03
CA THR A 651 35.10 -10.75 -7.70
C THR A 651 35.87 -11.66 -6.73
N GLU A 652 36.12 -11.19 -5.52
CA GLU A 652 36.87 -11.90 -4.48
C GLU A 652 36.35 -11.58 -3.07
N LEU A 653 36.80 -12.37 -2.09
CA LEU A 653 36.60 -12.12 -0.66
C LEU A 653 37.90 -11.59 -0.03
N PRO A 654 37.85 -10.59 0.87
CA PRO A 654 39.02 -10.09 1.57
C PRO A 654 39.53 -11.12 2.59
N VAL A 655 40.42 -12.01 2.13
CA VAL A 655 40.93 -13.19 2.86
C VAL A 655 41.40 -12.84 4.28
N GLU A 656 42.18 -11.77 4.44
CA GLU A 656 42.70 -11.32 5.73
C GLU A 656 41.61 -10.86 6.71
N SER A 657 40.49 -10.34 6.19
CA SER A 657 39.36 -9.92 7.03
C SER A 657 38.50 -11.11 7.43
N VAL A 658 38.13 -11.98 6.47
CA VAL A 658 37.37 -13.20 6.74
C VAL A 658 38.09 -14.12 7.73
N ALA A 659 39.43 -14.15 7.69
CA ALA A 659 40.27 -14.90 8.64
C ALA A 659 40.02 -14.59 10.13
N HIS A 660 39.42 -13.44 10.46
CA HIS A 660 39.19 -12.97 11.83
C HIS A 660 37.71 -12.97 12.24
N MET A 661 36.78 -13.24 11.32
CA MET A 661 35.32 -13.24 11.55
C MET A 661 34.85 -14.52 12.25
N THR A 662 35.35 -14.77 13.46
CA THR A 662 35.09 -16.01 14.21
C THR A 662 33.65 -16.13 14.73
N ALA A 663 32.94 -15.02 14.90
CA ALA A 663 31.52 -14.98 15.28
C ALA A 663 30.53 -15.22 14.13
N LEU A 664 30.99 -15.26 12.88
CA LEU A 664 30.14 -15.24 11.69
C LEU A 664 29.29 -16.50 11.58
N ALA A 665 27.97 -16.34 11.69
CA ALA A 665 26.96 -17.39 11.62
C ALA A 665 26.20 -17.41 10.28
N TYR A 666 26.12 -16.26 9.60
CA TYR A 666 25.47 -16.11 8.29
C TYR A 666 26.38 -15.37 7.32
N LEU A 667 26.64 -15.99 6.16
CA LEU A 667 27.31 -15.37 5.02
C LEU A 667 26.48 -15.61 3.75
N ASN A 668 26.01 -14.52 3.12
CA ASN A 668 25.36 -14.60 1.81
C ASN A 668 26.04 -13.66 0.81
N LEU A 669 26.50 -14.24 -0.30
CA LEU A 669 27.16 -13.59 -1.42
C LEU A 669 26.54 -14.04 -2.77
N ARG A 670 25.28 -14.53 -2.77
CA ARG A 670 24.57 -14.94 -3.99
C ARG A 670 24.55 -13.85 -5.06
N HIS A 671 24.52 -14.20 -6.34
CA HIS A 671 24.55 -13.25 -7.46
C HIS A 671 25.73 -12.27 -7.36
N ASN A 672 26.95 -12.79 -7.43
CA ASN A 672 28.20 -12.02 -7.50
C ASN A 672 29.13 -12.61 -8.59
N GLN A 673 30.40 -12.20 -8.62
CA GLN A 673 31.39 -12.62 -9.63
C GLN A 673 32.55 -13.45 -9.03
N LEU A 674 32.33 -14.10 -7.87
CA LEU A 674 33.34 -14.93 -7.21
C LEU A 674 33.71 -16.15 -8.07
N THR A 675 35.01 -16.38 -8.29
CA THR A 675 35.52 -17.53 -9.07
C THR A 675 35.96 -18.72 -8.22
N GLU A 676 36.18 -18.54 -6.92
CA GLU A 676 36.63 -19.57 -5.99
C GLU A 676 36.02 -19.40 -4.59
N ILE A 677 36.16 -20.44 -3.76
CA ILE A 677 35.78 -20.43 -2.33
C ILE A 677 37.09 -20.47 -1.53
N PRO A 678 37.54 -19.34 -0.94
CA PRO A 678 38.84 -19.31 -0.27
C PRO A 678 38.82 -20.17 0.99
N ALA A 679 39.81 -21.06 1.12
CA ALA A 679 39.93 -22.02 2.23
C ALA A 679 39.88 -21.36 3.63
N VAL A 680 40.21 -20.07 3.73
CA VAL A 680 40.14 -19.27 4.95
C VAL A 680 38.74 -19.23 5.59
N LEU A 681 37.67 -19.46 4.82
CA LEU A 681 36.30 -19.54 5.33
C LEU A 681 36.13 -20.62 6.42
N ALA A 682 36.96 -21.66 6.41
CA ALA A 682 37.03 -22.69 7.46
C ALA A 682 37.24 -22.11 8.88
N ARG A 683 37.84 -20.91 9.00
CA ARG A 683 38.07 -20.22 10.28
C ARG A 683 36.78 -19.65 10.88
N CYS A 684 35.72 -19.48 10.10
CA CYS A 684 34.39 -19.07 10.55
C CYS A 684 33.65 -20.25 11.21
N GLN A 685 34.19 -20.81 12.29
CA GLN A 685 33.66 -21.99 13.00
C GLN A 685 32.26 -21.82 13.62
N MET A 686 31.67 -20.62 13.52
CA MET A 686 30.29 -20.34 13.91
C MET A 686 29.30 -20.43 12.74
N LEU A 687 29.75 -20.61 11.50
CA LEU A 687 28.95 -20.46 10.29
C LEU A 687 27.88 -21.57 10.17
N GLU A 688 26.61 -21.17 10.21
CA GLU A 688 25.45 -22.05 10.06
C GLU A 688 24.81 -21.94 8.66
N ILE A 689 24.97 -20.79 7.98
CA ILE A 689 24.42 -20.52 6.64
C ILE A 689 25.51 -19.92 5.74
N LEU A 690 25.78 -20.59 4.61
CA LEU A 690 26.62 -20.12 3.51
C LEU A 690 25.85 -20.19 2.19
N ASP A 691 25.52 -19.03 1.62
CA ASP A 691 24.91 -18.91 0.29
C ASP A 691 25.88 -18.20 -0.66
N LEU A 692 26.38 -18.94 -1.66
CA LEU A 692 27.25 -18.45 -2.72
C LEU A 692 26.61 -18.65 -4.10
N GLY A 693 25.28 -18.85 -4.15
CA GLY A 693 24.58 -19.18 -5.38
C GLY A 693 24.80 -18.17 -6.51
N ASP A 694 24.67 -18.61 -7.76
CA ASP A 694 24.75 -17.78 -8.96
C ASP A 694 26.04 -16.95 -9.07
N ASN A 695 27.15 -17.50 -8.55
CA ASN A 695 28.51 -17.00 -8.77
C ASN A 695 29.23 -17.85 -9.83
N PRO A 696 30.23 -17.31 -10.55
CA PRO A 696 31.02 -18.06 -11.53
C PRO A 696 32.04 -19.06 -10.91
N ILE A 697 31.82 -19.54 -9.68
CA ILE A 697 32.72 -20.42 -8.93
C ILE A 697 32.99 -21.73 -9.69
N VAL A 698 34.26 -22.11 -9.82
CA VAL A 698 34.72 -23.36 -10.44
C VAL A 698 35.27 -24.35 -9.39
N SER A 699 35.41 -25.61 -9.80
CA SER A 699 36.10 -26.64 -9.02
C SER A 699 37.63 -26.50 -9.09
N PRO A 700 38.40 -27.00 -8.09
CA PRO A 700 37.94 -27.68 -6.88
C PRO A 700 37.40 -26.70 -5.82
N VAL A 701 36.34 -27.12 -5.11
CA VAL A 701 35.95 -26.49 -3.85
C VAL A 701 37.06 -26.70 -2.83
N ALA A 702 37.35 -25.72 -1.98
CA ALA A 702 38.38 -25.86 -0.96
C ALA A 702 38.03 -26.95 0.07
N VAL A 703 38.89 -27.98 0.18
CA VAL A 703 38.78 -29.11 1.14
C VAL A 703 38.49 -28.65 2.57
N ALA A 704 39.13 -27.55 3.02
CA ALA A 704 38.95 -26.98 4.35
C ALA A 704 37.51 -26.54 4.66
N LEU A 705 36.63 -26.37 3.66
CA LEU A 705 35.21 -26.09 3.88
C LEU A 705 34.53 -27.19 4.71
N SER A 706 35.04 -28.42 4.65
CA SER A 706 34.60 -29.55 5.50
C SER A 706 34.76 -29.32 7.00
N GLU A 707 35.65 -28.43 7.42
CA GLU A 707 35.91 -28.09 8.82
C GLU A 707 34.75 -27.31 9.47
N LEU A 708 33.78 -26.82 8.69
CA LEU A 708 32.64 -26.02 9.16
C LEU A 708 31.61 -26.87 9.92
N SER A 709 31.98 -27.32 11.11
CA SER A 709 31.25 -28.24 11.99
C SER A 709 29.85 -27.78 12.43
N LYS A 710 29.46 -26.53 12.15
CA LYS A 710 28.12 -25.97 12.41
C LYS A 710 27.26 -25.75 11.16
N LEU A 711 27.80 -25.92 9.96
CA LEU A 711 27.11 -25.55 8.73
C LEU A 711 25.83 -26.37 8.55
N ARG A 712 24.69 -25.68 8.42
CA ARG A 712 23.36 -26.27 8.18
C ARG A 712 22.91 -26.08 6.75
N THR A 713 23.19 -24.91 6.18
CA THR A 713 22.76 -24.51 4.83
C THR A 713 23.97 -24.18 3.98
N LEU A 714 24.12 -24.86 2.85
CA LEU A 714 25.17 -24.65 1.84
C LEU A 714 24.53 -24.54 0.45
N LEU A 715 24.48 -23.33 -0.10
CA LEU A 715 23.89 -23.06 -1.42
C LEU A 715 25.00 -22.67 -2.41
N LEU A 716 25.17 -23.50 -3.44
CA LEU A 716 26.17 -23.44 -4.50
C LEU A 716 25.51 -23.59 -5.89
N ASP A 717 24.19 -23.37 -5.98
CA ASP A 717 23.45 -23.37 -7.24
C ASP A 717 23.89 -22.26 -8.19
N GLY A 718 23.60 -22.38 -9.48
CA GLY A 718 24.09 -21.46 -10.53
C GLY A 718 25.61 -21.54 -10.82
N CYS A 719 26.41 -22.06 -9.89
CA CYS A 719 27.87 -22.16 -10.00
C CYS A 719 28.35 -23.11 -11.12
N LYS A 720 29.63 -22.97 -11.48
CA LYS A 720 30.33 -23.72 -12.54
C LYS A 720 31.14 -24.89 -11.97
N LEU A 721 30.65 -25.49 -10.88
CA LEU A 721 31.24 -26.68 -10.28
C LEU A 721 31.12 -27.87 -11.23
N THR A 722 32.22 -28.62 -11.36
CA THR A 722 32.29 -29.86 -12.18
C THR A 722 32.55 -31.08 -11.31
N VAL A 723 33.39 -30.94 -10.27
CA VAL A 723 33.75 -31.99 -9.30
C VAL A 723 33.73 -31.45 -7.86
N LEU A 724 33.56 -32.33 -6.87
CA LEU A 724 33.58 -32.02 -5.43
C LEU A 724 34.58 -32.93 -4.70
N PRO A 725 35.40 -32.42 -3.76
CA PRO A 725 36.36 -33.24 -3.02
C PRO A 725 35.69 -34.06 -1.91
N ILE A 726 36.21 -35.28 -1.70
CA ILE A 726 35.67 -36.29 -0.78
C ILE A 726 35.41 -35.77 0.65
N ASP A 727 36.26 -34.85 1.13
CA ASP A 727 36.21 -34.30 2.49
C ASP A 727 34.88 -33.60 2.82
N LEU A 728 34.13 -33.11 1.83
CA LEU A 728 32.84 -32.44 2.06
C LEU A 728 31.80 -33.34 2.73
N ILE A 729 31.96 -34.68 2.68
CA ILE A 729 31.15 -35.63 3.48
C ILE A 729 31.25 -35.32 4.99
N GLY A 730 32.35 -34.72 5.45
CA GLY A 730 32.57 -34.27 6.83
C GLY A 730 31.60 -33.20 7.34
N LEU A 731 30.83 -32.55 6.46
CA LEU A 731 29.77 -31.57 6.78
C LEU A 731 28.54 -32.22 7.44
N SER A 732 28.74 -32.87 8.58
CA SER A 732 27.77 -33.75 9.26
C SER A 732 26.47 -33.08 9.75
N ARG A 733 26.40 -31.74 9.80
CA ARG A 733 25.24 -30.97 10.27
C ARG A 733 24.40 -30.32 9.18
N VAL A 734 24.74 -30.52 7.90
CA VAL A 734 23.94 -29.93 6.81
C VAL A 734 22.55 -30.55 6.74
N SER A 735 21.55 -29.69 6.58
CA SER A 735 20.15 -30.03 6.35
C SER A 735 19.59 -29.36 5.09
N ARG A 736 20.34 -28.44 4.45
CA ARG A 736 19.94 -27.79 3.19
C ARG A 736 21.17 -27.63 2.31
N VAL A 737 21.23 -28.40 1.23
CA VAL A 737 22.36 -28.37 0.29
C VAL A 737 21.83 -28.19 -1.12
N HIS A 738 22.34 -27.21 -1.88
CA HIS A 738 21.99 -27.02 -3.28
C HIS A 738 23.26 -26.92 -4.13
N LEU A 739 23.47 -27.88 -5.05
CA LEU A 739 24.73 -28.00 -5.81
C LEU A 739 24.62 -27.54 -7.28
N GLY A 740 23.42 -27.15 -7.72
CA GLY A 740 23.16 -26.65 -9.07
C GLY A 740 23.20 -27.71 -10.19
N ALA A 741 22.84 -27.28 -11.40
CA ALA A 741 22.64 -28.16 -12.56
C ALA A 741 23.86 -28.32 -13.50
N ARG A 742 25.05 -27.92 -13.05
CA ARG A 742 26.30 -28.01 -13.81
C ARG A 742 27.27 -29.08 -13.32
N LEU A 743 27.07 -29.58 -12.10
CA LEU A 743 27.78 -30.74 -11.58
C LEU A 743 27.36 -31.99 -12.38
N TYR A 744 28.34 -32.78 -12.81
CA TYR A 744 28.13 -34.05 -13.49
C TYR A 744 28.45 -35.21 -12.53
N MET A 745 27.95 -36.40 -12.86
CA MET A 745 28.21 -37.64 -12.11
C MET A 745 28.97 -38.62 -13.00
N ASP A 746 30.10 -38.14 -13.55
CA ASP A 746 31.03 -38.88 -14.39
C ASP A 746 32.30 -39.32 -13.64
N ASP A 747 32.65 -38.68 -12.52
CA ASP A 747 33.70 -39.12 -11.59
C ASP A 747 33.13 -39.79 -10.31
N PRO A 748 33.75 -40.84 -9.75
CA PRO A 748 33.25 -41.52 -8.56
C PRO A 748 33.34 -40.74 -7.24
N GLU A 749 34.28 -39.79 -7.11
CA GLU A 749 34.52 -39.05 -5.86
C GLU A 749 33.37 -38.08 -5.60
N THR A 750 32.99 -37.29 -6.60
CA THR A 750 31.79 -36.44 -6.57
C THR A 750 30.52 -37.27 -6.30
N CYS A 751 30.45 -38.51 -6.79
CA CYS A 751 29.32 -39.41 -6.51
C CYS A 751 29.24 -39.80 -5.03
N GLU A 752 30.36 -40.20 -4.42
CA GLU A 752 30.42 -40.46 -2.97
C GLU A 752 30.12 -39.21 -2.15
N VAL A 753 30.62 -38.03 -2.55
CA VAL A 753 30.31 -36.74 -1.90
C VAL A 753 28.82 -36.44 -1.92
N VAL A 754 28.17 -36.55 -3.08
CA VAL A 754 26.74 -36.27 -3.22
C VAL A 754 25.91 -37.24 -2.38
N LEU A 755 26.23 -38.54 -2.37
CA LEU A 755 25.55 -39.52 -1.53
C LEU A 755 25.79 -39.28 -0.03
N GLY A 756 27.01 -38.95 0.38
CA GLY A 756 27.36 -38.64 1.76
C GLY A 756 26.68 -37.37 2.28
N LEU A 757 26.69 -36.29 1.49
CA LEU A 757 25.93 -35.07 1.80
C LEU A 757 24.42 -35.32 1.83
N ARG A 758 23.88 -36.16 0.94
CA ARG A 758 22.46 -36.53 0.92
C ARG A 758 22.07 -37.30 2.18
N GLY A 759 22.93 -38.22 2.63
CA GLY A 759 22.81 -38.92 3.91
C GLY A 759 23.06 -38.04 5.14
N ASN A 760 23.77 -36.91 5.02
CA ASN A 760 23.82 -35.88 6.06
C ASN A 760 22.50 -35.10 6.14
N CYS A 761 21.95 -34.66 5.00
CA CYS A 761 20.66 -33.97 4.96
C CYS A 761 19.52 -34.84 5.51
N ALA A 762 19.43 -36.11 5.11
CA ALA A 762 18.42 -37.04 5.61
C ALA A 762 18.47 -37.25 7.14
N ARG A 763 19.67 -37.25 7.73
CA ARG A 763 19.86 -37.37 9.19
C ARG A 763 19.59 -36.08 9.99
N ASN A 764 19.40 -34.95 9.31
CA ASN A 764 19.14 -33.65 9.91
C ASN A 764 17.78 -33.06 9.46
N ASP A 765 16.79 -33.92 9.14
CA ASP A 765 15.44 -33.58 8.67
C ASP A 765 15.43 -32.57 7.50
N GLY A 766 16.34 -32.80 6.55
CA GLY A 766 16.73 -31.85 5.52
C GLY A 766 16.43 -32.25 4.08
N TRP A 767 16.96 -31.48 3.13
CA TRP A 767 16.95 -31.77 1.69
C TRP A 767 18.33 -31.51 1.05
N LEU A 768 18.63 -32.26 -0.01
CA LEU A 768 19.75 -32.00 -0.91
C LEU A 768 19.21 -31.90 -2.35
N LYS A 769 19.42 -30.76 -2.99
CA LYS A 769 18.96 -30.47 -4.35
C LYS A 769 20.15 -30.39 -5.31
N THR A 770 19.96 -30.97 -6.48
CA THR A 770 20.97 -31.16 -7.51
C THR A 770 20.40 -30.77 -8.87
N GLY A 771 21.16 -30.99 -9.95
CA GLY A 771 20.67 -30.77 -11.30
C GLY A 771 19.53 -31.70 -11.68
N ASP A 772 18.82 -31.33 -12.74
CA ASP A 772 17.93 -32.24 -13.46
C ASP A 772 18.81 -33.27 -14.19
N TRP A 773 19.10 -34.36 -13.48
CA TRP A 773 20.13 -35.35 -13.85
C TRP A 773 19.57 -36.59 -14.55
N ALA A 774 18.25 -36.75 -14.62
CA ALA A 774 17.59 -37.88 -15.28
C ALA A 774 18.03 -38.03 -16.76
N ASP A 775 18.20 -36.90 -17.46
CA ASP A 775 18.66 -36.82 -18.85
C ASP A 775 20.19 -36.95 -19.03
N ARG A 776 20.96 -37.14 -17.95
CA ARG A 776 22.44 -37.13 -17.96
C ARG A 776 23.08 -38.39 -17.38
N ARG A 777 22.35 -39.51 -17.38
CA ARG A 777 22.87 -40.80 -16.95
C ARG A 777 24.04 -41.25 -17.84
N THR A 778 25.20 -41.48 -17.25
CA THR A 778 26.43 -41.93 -17.92
C THR A 778 26.56 -43.45 -17.90
N ASP A 779 26.96 -44.05 -19.04
CA ASP A 779 27.21 -45.50 -19.17
C ASP A 779 28.42 -46.00 -18.34
N SER A 780 29.20 -45.09 -17.74
CA SER A 780 30.39 -45.39 -16.94
C SER A 780 30.07 -45.79 -15.49
N MET A 781 28.85 -45.56 -15.00
CA MET A 781 28.49 -45.73 -13.59
C MET A 781 27.81 -47.07 -13.27
N PRO A 782 28.14 -47.74 -12.15
CA PRO A 782 27.52 -49.01 -11.75
C PRO A 782 25.99 -48.94 -11.60
N SER A 783 25.32 -50.06 -11.85
CA SER A 783 23.88 -50.25 -11.57
C SER A 783 23.50 -49.84 -10.15
N ASP A 784 24.30 -50.28 -9.20
CA ASP A 784 24.05 -50.26 -7.76
C ASP A 784 24.12 -48.82 -7.21
N PHE A 785 24.95 -47.97 -7.82
CA PHE A 785 24.97 -46.53 -7.55
C PHE A 785 23.63 -45.88 -7.90
N TRP A 786 23.08 -46.18 -9.09
CA TRP A 786 21.80 -45.62 -9.53
C TRP A 786 20.61 -46.17 -8.74
N GLU A 787 20.67 -47.39 -8.23
CA GLU A 787 19.68 -47.97 -7.33
C GLU A 787 19.70 -47.28 -5.95
N CYS A 788 20.90 -47.07 -5.39
CA CYS A 788 21.10 -46.29 -4.16
C CYS A 788 20.60 -44.85 -4.32
N TYR A 789 21.01 -44.15 -5.38
CA TYR A 789 20.51 -42.82 -5.73
C TYR A 789 18.97 -42.81 -5.82
N SER A 790 18.37 -43.69 -6.61
CA SER A 790 16.90 -43.75 -6.82
C SER A 790 16.11 -44.08 -5.57
N THR A 791 16.77 -44.66 -4.55
CA THR A 791 16.16 -44.91 -3.23
C THR A 791 16.18 -43.64 -2.40
N LEU A 792 17.36 -43.02 -2.27
CA LEU A 792 17.57 -41.77 -1.54
C LEU A 792 16.90 -40.54 -2.20
N ASP A 793 16.43 -40.65 -3.45
CA ASP A 793 15.63 -39.65 -4.16
C ASP A 793 14.11 -39.78 -3.93
N ARG A 794 13.67 -40.88 -3.31
CA ARG A 794 12.28 -41.09 -2.88
C ARG A 794 12.07 -40.90 -1.37
N GLU A 795 13.15 -40.98 -0.59
CA GLU A 795 13.12 -40.86 0.87
C GLU A 795 13.28 -39.41 1.36
N LEU A 796 13.85 -38.52 0.53
CA LEU A 796 13.97 -37.11 0.87
C LEU A 796 12.72 -36.31 0.47
N PRO A 797 12.29 -35.32 1.29
CA PRO A 797 11.21 -34.43 0.92
C PRO A 797 11.62 -33.52 -0.25
N ASP A 798 10.67 -33.29 -1.16
CA ASP A 798 10.75 -32.20 -2.13
C ASP A 798 11.10 -30.87 -1.45
N GLU A 799 11.79 -29.99 -2.17
CA GLU A 799 11.92 -28.59 -1.77
C GLU A 799 10.53 -28.01 -1.44
N PRO A 800 10.30 -27.45 -0.23
CA PRO A 800 9.00 -26.92 0.15
C PRO A 800 8.65 -25.76 -0.78
N LYS A 801 7.78 -26.06 -1.76
CA LYS A 801 7.53 -25.30 -3.01
C LYS A 801 8.02 -23.86 -2.97
N CYS A 802 9.07 -23.58 -3.75
CA CYS A 802 9.78 -22.31 -3.76
C CYS A 802 8.80 -21.12 -3.69
N ARG A 803 8.82 -20.49 -2.51
CA ARG A 803 7.88 -19.46 -2.12
C ARG A 803 8.11 -18.20 -2.92
N THR A 804 7.03 -17.51 -3.33
CA THR A 804 7.18 -16.20 -3.98
C THR A 804 7.91 -15.22 -3.05
N PRO A 805 8.53 -14.14 -3.56
CA PRO A 805 9.18 -13.14 -2.71
C PRO A 805 8.28 -12.65 -1.55
N ASP A 806 6.97 -12.48 -1.81
CA ASP A 806 5.96 -12.11 -0.81
C ASP A 806 5.79 -13.18 0.28
N GLN A 807 5.87 -14.46 -0.09
CA GLN A 807 5.81 -15.60 0.83
C GLN A 807 7.13 -15.83 1.60
N VAL A 808 8.25 -15.27 1.14
CA VAL A 808 9.51 -15.18 1.90
C VAL A 808 9.46 -14.02 2.89
N GLU A 809 8.93 -12.84 2.50
CA GLU A 809 8.64 -11.76 3.46
C GLU A 809 7.64 -12.22 4.54
N ALA A 810 6.62 -13.00 4.17
CA ALA A 810 5.63 -13.56 5.09
C ALA A 810 6.22 -14.55 6.11
N GLU A 811 7.38 -15.16 5.87
CA GLU A 811 7.98 -16.14 6.80
C GLU A 811 9.25 -15.64 7.49
N GLN A 812 9.99 -14.69 6.91
CA GLN A 812 10.97 -13.89 7.65
C GLN A 812 10.28 -12.96 8.69
N SER A 813 8.99 -12.65 8.52
CA SER A 813 8.17 -12.01 9.55
C SER A 813 7.54 -12.98 10.57
N HIS A 814 7.56 -14.29 10.32
CA HIS A 814 7.07 -15.31 11.26
C HIS A 814 8.18 -16.09 12.01
N THR A 815 9.42 -16.07 11.53
CA THR A 815 10.60 -16.56 12.27
C THR A 815 11.29 -15.46 13.10
N ALA A 816 10.75 -14.24 13.10
CA ALA A 816 11.12 -13.14 14.00
C ALA A 816 10.31 -13.13 15.32
N ILE A 817 9.75 -14.28 15.73
CA ILE A 817 9.01 -14.47 17.00
C ILE A 817 9.51 -15.73 17.72
N SER A 818 10.74 -15.65 18.23
CA SER A 818 11.29 -16.52 19.29
C SER A 818 12.34 -15.77 20.10
#